data_AF-A0A438NGY5-F1
#
_entry.id   AF-A0A438NGY5-F1
#
_cell.length_a   1.000
_cell.length_b   1.000
_cell.length_c   1.000
_cell.angle_alpha   90.00
_cell.angle_beta   90.00
_cell.angle_gamma   90.00
#
_symmetry.space_group_name_H-M   'P 1'
#
loop_
_entity.id
_entity.type
_entity.pdbx_description
1 polymer ?
#
loop_
_entity_poly.entity_id
_entity_poly.type
_entity_poly.pdbx_seq_one_letter_code
_entity_poly.pdbx_strand_id
1 'polypeptide(L)'
;MYYSDGRRAGEIKGLQYLQEAKDQRTNRICGGYQRERHFKNLSALDRDTLLTRTQPLASLTDLLAIRTGSDYDLTTCSTSEEDDTPNSNSQLPPSIRHPSLPDSFVSFINSYIPREEGNLHNEHTSQVSWLQAINPSQANGASLDLAILALSLVSLGRKNGDVELRRQGTANYGRALRQLQDILSQNRLLFEEQTLARCEDTTGWVSHAEGIARLIQLRGPESHVVGLSHRLFLGFRSTGITHALATRKSTYLAHQDWLTVPWKMQPKSDFDKLLDIMAQIAILIEKARGLKTTLASEIPHLESIALVKQGWEFYSQLDKWYQGIIQKYSEPLYYEQPGSTQFIPAAGCVFPTSLHFPNFEIARLHISYWSILLFLSDCVLTLPVSSQSNFDESFNFVTSMDNTFTHRQALELARLIAQSMDYLLSEDKHILGPQKVFFPLRTAMHVFASTGKEQELAWCQNIFEELDRRGYPFGKILARTSLILDFAMAATLDIRTSELREPVDIATYLLTRLKQMGIDSIHGLPGDFNLALLDYLPDLDITWVGNCNELNAGYAADGYARIKGISAVITTFGVGELSLPNAIAGSYAEYVPVVHIVGTPSTSSQANGMLLHHTLGNGNFNTFADMAAHIAVDVAKLTDPRDAAAQIDHALRECYLQSRPVYLTLPTDLVKKKVEGERLKTKIDLSPHKNDPAKEDYVVEVVLKYLTEAKSAVILVDSCAVRHRVLDEAHELIEKSGLPVFVAPMGKGAVDETIPQFGGVYAGDGSNPGVQERVETADLLLTIGSVKSDFNTAGFTYRTSQLKTIDFHSTYTRVRYSEYPGVGMKGVLRKLIDRLPQLSIQPGPIPPQNITPAEEDLDDPAITHDWFWPQLGKWLQEGDIVLTETGTSNYGIFDTRFPKNVTNISQILWGSIGYATGSTQGVALAVTELGSARRTILFTGDGSFQLTAQEVSTMIRHKLKPILFIINNNGYTIERFIHGMEATYNDIQPWKYQALLPAFGAQEGSYKTYTVKTKTDVLNLFQDPVFASTPYIQLVELFMPEFDAPKGLKITAAAAARRNEKA
;
A
#
# COMPACT_ATOMS: atom_id res chain seq x y z
N MET A 1 58.45 -15.71 -20.14
CA MET A 1 59.36 -15.40 -21.26
C MET A 1 58.75 -14.28 -22.08
N TYR A 2 59.53 -13.19 -22.27
CA TYR A 2 59.53 -12.09 -23.26
C TYR A 2 58.32 -11.89 -24.22
N TYR A 3 57.64 -10.72 -24.21
CA TYR A 3 57.80 -9.49 -25.05
C TYR A 3 57.40 -9.71 -26.54
N SER A 4 56.72 -8.84 -27.31
CA SER A 4 56.44 -7.39 -27.26
C SER A 4 55.47 -6.95 -28.39
N ASP A 5 54.73 -5.86 -28.12
CA ASP A 5 54.36 -4.71 -28.99
C ASP A 5 53.42 -4.78 -30.22
N GLY A 6 52.54 -3.77 -30.29
CA GLY A 6 51.94 -3.28 -31.54
C GLY A 6 50.61 -2.53 -31.44
N ARG A 7 50.64 -1.20 -31.24
CA ARG A 7 49.48 -0.28 -31.19
C ARG A 7 48.74 -0.17 -32.55
N ARG A 8 47.40 -0.03 -32.55
CA ARG A 8 46.62 1.19 -32.92
C ARG A 8 45.12 0.92 -33.05
N ALA A 9 44.36 1.99 -32.77
CA ALA A 9 42.91 2.10 -32.75
C ALA A 9 42.20 1.63 -34.03
N GLY A 10 41.05 0.98 -33.84
CA GLY A 10 40.11 0.60 -34.89
C GLY A 10 38.70 0.51 -34.32
N GLU A 11 37.80 1.26 -34.92
CA GLU A 11 36.38 1.42 -34.61
C GLU A 11 35.63 0.08 -34.54
N ILE A 12 34.73 -0.04 -33.56
CA ILE A 12 33.75 -1.13 -33.51
C ILE A 12 32.66 -0.82 -34.56
N LYS A 13 32.71 -1.52 -35.70
CA LYS A 13 31.60 -1.65 -36.64
C LYS A 13 31.18 -3.12 -36.75
N GLY A 14 29.90 -3.35 -36.45
CA GLY A 14 29.05 -4.31 -37.18
C GLY A 14 29.21 -5.79 -36.87
N LEU A 15 28.37 -6.29 -35.96
CA LEU A 15 27.95 -7.69 -35.92
C LEU A 15 27.25 -8.05 -37.25
N GLN A 16 27.85 -8.95 -38.03
CA GLN A 16 27.17 -9.70 -39.08
C GLN A 16 26.36 -10.85 -38.44
N TYR A 17 25.11 -10.96 -38.87
CA TYR A 17 24.11 -11.94 -38.46
C TYR A 17 24.55 -13.39 -38.79
N LEU A 18 24.38 -14.30 -37.82
CA LEU A 18 24.46 -15.76 -38.01
C LEU A 18 23.13 -16.30 -38.57
N GLN A 19 23.26 -17.22 -39.54
CA GLN A 19 22.19 -17.94 -40.23
C GLN A 19 21.49 -18.99 -39.35
N GLU A 20 20.23 -19.24 -39.70
CA GLU A 20 19.27 -20.20 -39.14
C GLU A 20 19.81 -21.65 -39.11
N ALA A 21 19.64 -22.34 -37.97
CA ALA A 21 19.90 -23.78 -37.84
C ALA A 21 18.59 -24.58 -38.01
N LYS A 22 18.61 -25.57 -38.89
CA LYS A 22 17.47 -26.44 -39.23
C LYS A 22 17.65 -27.79 -38.52
N ASP A 23 16.73 -28.18 -37.64
CA ASP A 23 16.72 -29.52 -37.03
C ASP A 23 16.29 -30.56 -38.09
N GLN A 24 17.18 -31.51 -38.37
CA GLN A 24 17.01 -32.53 -39.41
C GLN A 24 16.12 -33.72 -38.99
N ARG A 25 15.71 -33.86 -37.73
CA ARG A 25 14.89 -35.02 -37.29
C ARG A 25 13.38 -34.78 -37.33
N THR A 26 12.94 -33.54 -37.20
CA THR A 26 11.51 -33.23 -37.01
C THR A 26 10.86 -32.54 -38.22
N ASN A 27 11.67 -32.10 -39.20
CA ASN A 27 11.26 -31.33 -40.38
C ASN A 27 10.34 -30.13 -40.06
N ARG A 28 10.42 -29.61 -38.82
CA ARG A 28 9.68 -28.44 -38.36
C ARG A 28 10.59 -27.21 -38.43
N ILE A 29 10.07 -26.14 -39.02
CA ILE A 29 10.69 -24.82 -38.97
C ILE A 29 10.09 -24.12 -37.76
N CYS A 30 10.93 -23.77 -36.78
CA CYS A 30 10.49 -22.97 -35.64
C CYS A 30 10.27 -21.52 -36.09
N GLY A 31 9.00 -21.11 -36.26
CA GLY A 31 8.65 -19.71 -36.37
C GLY A 31 8.87 -19.03 -35.02
N GLY A 32 10.06 -18.47 -34.82
CA GLY A 32 10.37 -17.69 -33.61
C GLY A 32 9.39 -16.53 -33.42
N TYR A 33 8.94 -16.32 -32.19
CA TYR A 33 8.21 -15.13 -31.78
C TYR A 33 9.13 -13.90 -31.87
N GLN A 34 9.09 -13.18 -32.99
CA GLN A 34 9.55 -11.79 -33.04
C GLN A 34 8.36 -10.86 -32.77
N ARG A 35 8.28 -10.32 -31.55
CA ARG A 35 7.70 -8.98 -31.38
C ARG A 35 8.84 -7.99 -31.56
N GLU A 36 8.78 -7.15 -32.60
CA GLU A 36 9.56 -5.91 -32.62
C GLU A 36 9.19 -5.10 -31.38
N ARG A 37 10.12 -5.00 -30.42
CA ARG A 37 10.02 -4.00 -29.35
C ARG A 37 10.60 -2.71 -29.88
N HIS A 38 9.73 -1.80 -30.31
CA HIS A 38 10.08 -0.41 -30.51
C HIS A 38 10.22 0.25 -29.12
N PHE A 39 11.44 0.42 -28.65
CA PHE A 39 11.70 1.26 -27.48
C PHE A 39 11.53 2.72 -27.88
N LYS A 40 10.39 3.33 -27.52
CA LYS A 40 10.27 4.79 -27.49
C LYS A 40 10.86 5.30 -26.19
N ASN A 41 12.05 5.89 -26.30
CA ASN A 41 12.57 6.73 -25.23
C ASN A 41 11.65 7.97 -25.10
N LEU A 42 10.90 8.08 -24.00
CA LEU A 42 10.03 9.22 -23.71
C LEU A 42 10.71 10.28 -22.82
N SER A 43 12.02 10.17 -22.57
CA SER A 43 12.78 11.13 -21.74
C SER A 43 13.40 12.29 -22.53
N ALA A 44 13.16 12.38 -23.84
CA ALA A 44 13.60 13.52 -24.66
C ALA A 44 12.45 14.00 -25.56
N LEU A 45 11.44 14.64 -24.96
CA LEU A 45 10.55 15.51 -25.70
C LEU A 45 11.13 16.92 -25.66
N ASP A 46 11.94 17.22 -26.67
CA ASP A 46 12.36 18.58 -26.98
C ASP A 46 11.14 19.45 -27.29
N ARG A 47 11.16 20.68 -26.79
CA ARG A 47 10.12 21.71 -26.92
C ARG A 47 9.78 21.98 -28.39
N ASP A 48 10.72 21.78 -29.29
CA ASP A 48 10.54 22.00 -30.74
C ASP A 48 9.81 20.86 -31.47
N THR A 49 9.76 19.64 -30.89
CA THR A 49 9.04 18.51 -31.51
C THR A 49 7.53 18.57 -31.26
N LEU A 50 7.09 19.28 -30.22
CA LEU A 50 5.66 19.52 -29.93
C LEU A 50 5.04 20.60 -30.84
N LEU A 51 5.85 21.47 -31.44
CA LEU A 51 5.39 22.60 -32.25
C LEU A 51 5.15 22.24 -33.74
N THR A 52 5.50 21.04 -34.19
CA THR A 52 5.47 20.67 -35.63
C THR A 52 4.29 19.81 -36.07
N ARG A 53 3.28 19.56 -35.22
CA ARG A 53 2.01 18.95 -35.63
C ARG A 53 0.99 20.00 -36.06
N THR A 54 1.20 20.59 -37.23
CA THR A 54 0.15 21.31 -37.96
C THR A 54 -0.65 20.33 -38.82
N GLN A 55 -1.81 19.88 -38.34
CA GLN A 55 -2.93 19.55 -39.22
C GLN A 55 -4.25 20.05 -38.60
N PRO A 56 -5.08 20.80 -39.35
CA PRO A 56 -6.38 21.23 -38.89
C PRO A 56 -7.38 20.07 -39.02
N LEU A 57 -8.02 19.68 -37.92
CA LEU A 57 -9.22 18.85 -37.98
C LEU A 57 -10.43 19.77 -38.23
N ALA A 58 -11.07 19.58 -39.38
CA ALA A 58 -12.27 20.28 -39.82
C ALA A 58 -13.44 20.12 -38.82
N SER A 59 -14.35 21.08 -38.84
CA SER A 59 -15.52 21.14 -37.94
C SER A 59 -16.42 19.91 -38.07
N LEU A 60 -16.80 19.33 -36.93
CA LEU A 60 -17.77 18.24 -36.78
C LEU A 60 -19.22 18.74 -36.97
N THR A 61 -19.52 19.29 -38.15
CA THR A 61 -20.89 19.68 -38.54
C THR A 61 -21.45 18.86 -39.71
N ASP A 62 -20.67 17.95 -40.32
CA ASP A 62 -21.04 17.31 -41.60
C ASP A 62 -21.24 15.78 -41.60
N LEU A 63 -21.51 15.14 -40.45
CA LEU A 63 -21.85 13.70 -40.41
C LEU A 63 -23.26 13.43 -39.88
N LEU A 64 -24.25 14.07 -40.49
CA LEU A 64 -25.69 13.81 -40.29
C LEU A 64 -26.31 12.83 -41.29
N ALA A 65 -25.51 12.13 -42.12
CA ALA A 65 -26.04 11.15 -43.07
C ALA A 65 -25.20 9.88 -43.07
N ILE A 66 -25.67 8.85 -42.36
CA ILE A 66 -25.83 7.46 -42.81
C ILE A 66 -26.41 6.68 -41.61
N ARG A 67 -27.71 6.39 -41.67
CA ARG A 67 -28.33 5.30 -40.90
C ARG A 67 -28.05 4.00 -41.65
N THR A 68 -27.62 2.96 -40.94
CA THR A 68 -28.28 1.63 -40.78
C THR A 68 -27.26 0.56 -40.34
N GLY A 69 -27.65 -0.25 -39.35
CA GLY A 69 -26.91 -1.42 -38.89
C GLY A 69 -27.14 -1.66 -37.40
N SER A 70 -27.93 -2.67 -37.08
CA SER A 70 -28.64 -2.90 -35.81
C SER A 70 -27.83 -3.63 -34.72
N ASP A 71 -28.43 -3.60 -33.53
CA ASP A 71 -28.34 -4.56 -32.42
C ASP A 71 -27.12 -4.53 -31.49
N TYR A 72 -27.27 -3.79 -30.37
CA TYR A 72 -27.05 -4.36 -29.04
C TYR A 72 -28.06 -3.74 -28.05
N ASP A 73 -28.93 -4.62 -27.56
CA ASP A 73 -30.06 -4.36 -26.69
C ASP A 73 -29.59 -4.16 -25.24
N LEU A 74 -29.96 -3.03 -24.61
CA LEU A 74 -29.75 -2.78 -23.18
C LEU A 74 -30.99 -3.27 -22.42
N THR A 75 -31.06 -4.58 -22.19
CA THR A 75 -32.06 -5.17 -21.28
C THR A 75 -31.50 -5.31 -19.87
N THR A 76 -32.13 -4.55 -18.96
CA THR A 76 -32.54 -4.94 -17.59
C THR A 76 -31.71 -6.02 -16.88
N CYS A 77 -30.93 -5.61 -15.87
CA CYS A 77 -30.53 -6.50 -14.78
C CYS A 77 -31.35 -6.13 -13.54
N SER A 78 -32.49 -6.82 -13.39
CA SER A 78 -33.20 -6.98 -12.14
C SER A 78 -32.33 -7.77 -11.17
N THR A 79 -31.96 -7.19 -10.03
CA THR A 79 -31.55 -7.95 -8.85
C THR A 79 -32.59 -7.72 -7.77
N SER A 80 -32.98 -8.84 -7.18
CA SER A 80 -34.11 -9.08 -6.30
C SER A 80 -34.12 -8.23 -5.03
N GLU A 81 -35.33 -7.81 -4.69
CA GLU A 81 -35.73 -7.23 -3.41
C GLU A 81 -35.44 -8.21 -2.27
N GLU A 82 -34.76 -7.74 -1.22
CA GLU A 82 -34.93 -8.26 0.14
C GLU A 82 -35.46 -7.12 1.02
N ASP A 83 -36.51 -7.46 1.76
CA ASP A 83 -37.32 -6.62 2.63
C ASP A 83 -36.49 -5.85 3.67
N ASP A 84 -36.65 -4.52 3.69
CA ASP A 84 -36.38 -3.69 4.86
C ASP A 84 -37.64 -2.86 5.18
N THR A 85 -38.28 -3.21 6.29
CA THR A 85 -39.44 -2.49 6.84
C THR A 85 -39.07 -1.04 7.22
N PRO A 86 -39.88 -0.01 6.87
CA PRO A 86 -39.54 1.37 7.16
C PRO A 86 -39.99 1.79 8.56
N ASN A 87 -39.03 2.27 9.36
CA ASN A 87 -39.34 3.14 10.50
C ASN A 87 -39.79 4.50 9.96
N SER A 88 -41.05 4.84 10.24
CA SER A 88 -41.72 6.08 9.86
C SER A 88 -41.16 7.29 10.62
N ASN A 89 -40.65 8.29 9.89
CA ASN A 89 -40.95 9.72 10.08
C ASN A 89 -40.09 10.62 9.16
N SER A 90 -40.55 10.84 7.92
CA SER A 90 -40.22 12.05 7.17
C SER A 90 -41.34 12.36 6.16
N GLN A 91 -42.11 13.41 6.43
CA GLN A 91 -43.16 13.91 5.55
C GLN A 91 -42.54 14.74 4.41
N LEU A 92 -42.38 14.16 3.22
CA LEU A 92 -42.22 14.92 1.96
C LEU A 92 -43.00 14.24 0.82
N PRO A 93 -43.56 14.99 -0.15
CA PRO A 93 -44.42 14.46 -1.21
C PRO A 93 -43.68 13.51 -2.20
N PRO A 94 -44.40 12.63 -2.92
CA PRO A 94 -43.81 11.56 -3.75
C PRO A 94 -43.04 12.03 -5.00
N SER A 95 -43.13 13.31 -5.38
CA SER A 95 -42.52 13.85 -6.60
C SER A 95 -41.02 14.17 -6.50
N ILE A 96 -40.39 13.93 -5.34
CA ILE A 96 -38.96 14.24 -5.10
C ILE A 96 -38.18 12.96 -4.74
N ARG A 97 -38.41 11.85 -5.45
CA ARG A 97 -37.58 10.64 -5.25
C ARG A 97 -36.52 10.43 -6.33
N HIS A 98 -36.68 11.01 -7.53
CA HIS A 98 -35.64 11.03 -8.57
C HIS A 98 -35.83 12.26 -9.48
N PRO A 99 -35.27 13.44 -9.15
CA PRO A 99 -35.37 14.59 -10.04
C PRO A 99 -34.54 14.33 -11.31
N SER A 100 -35.08 14.73 -12.46
CA SER A 100 -34.35 14.63 -13.74
C SER A 100 -33.10 15.51 -13.71
N LEU A 101 -32.05 15.16 -14.47
CA LEU A 101 -30.82 15.95 -14.58
C LEU A 101 -31.09 17.41 -14.98
N PRO A 102 -31.97 17.70 -15.97
CA PRO A 102 -32.34 19.08 -16.31
C PRO A 102 -32.98 19.86 -15.14
N ASP A 103 -33.93 19.25 -14.42
CA ASP A 103 -34.63 19.93 -13.32
C ASP A 103 -33.71 20.22 -12.13
N SER A 104 -32.84 19.27 -11.81
CA SER A 104 -31.84 19.40 -10.73
C SER A 104 -30.82 20.49 -11.05
N PHE A 105 -30.34 20.53 -12.29
CA PHE A 105 -29.34 21.50 -12.73
C PHE A 105 -29.91 22.91 -12.83
N VAL A 106 -31.14 23.09 -13.34
CA VAL A 106 -31.79 24.40 -13.38
C VAL A 106 -32.06 24.94 -11.98
N SER A 107 -32.48 24.07 -11.05
CA SER A 107 -32.67 24.45 -9.63
C SER A 107 -31.35 24.82 -8.94
N PHE A 108 -30.26 24.10 -9.27
CA PHE A 108 -28.90 24.42 -8.85
C PHE A 108 -28.44 25.78 -9.40
N ILE A 109 -28.51 26.02 -10.70
CA ILE A 109 -28.08 27.28 -11.34
C ILE A 109 -28.83 28.48 -10.75
N ASN A 110 -30.14 28.37 -10.58
CA ASN A 110 -30.98 29.42 -9.98
C ASN A 110 -30.67 29.68 -8.49
N SER A 111 -30.01 28.75 -7.81
CA SER A 111 -29.54 28.90 -6.43
C SER A 111 -28.04 29.24 -6.33
N TYR A 112 -27.30 29.15 -7.45
CA TYR A 112 -25.84 29.28 -7.50
C TYR A 112 -25.39 30.63 -8.07
N ILE A 113 -26.15 31.21 -9.02
CA ILE A 113 -25.77 32.41 -9.76
C ILE A 113 -26.72 33.59 -9.41
N PRO A 114 -26.20 34.81 -9.14
CA PRO A 114 -27.00 35.99 -8.88
C PRO A 114 -28.06 36.25 -9.96
N ARG A 115 -29.27 36.66 -9.56
CA ARG A 115 -30.26 37.19 -10.51
C ARG A 115 -29.96 38.66 -10.76
N GLU A 116 -29.53 39.00 -11.98
CA GLU A 116 -29.39 40.41 -12.36
C GLU A 116 -30.78 41.00 -12.64
N GLU A 117 -31.24 41.92 -11.78
CA GLU A 117 -32.41 42.75 -12.06
C GLU A 117 -32.02 43.92 -12.98
N GLY A 118 -32.38 43.83 -14.26
CA GLY A 118 -32.69 44.99 -15.10
C GLY A 118 -31.56 45.64 -15.92
N ASN A 119 -31.78 45.62 -17.25
CA ASN A 119 -31.34 46.56 -18.31
C ASN A 119 -29.96 47.24 -18.23
N LEU A 120 -29.11 46.97 -19.24
CA LEU A 120 -28.55 48.00 -20.13
C LEU A 120 -27.96 47.33 -21.39
N HIS A 121 -28.33 47.87 -22.55
CA HIS A 121 -27.94 47.41 -23.88
C HIS A 121 -26.42 47.26 -24.06
N ASN A 122 -25.94 46.03 -24.22
CA ASN A 122 -24.74 45.70 -25.00
C ASN A 122 -24.82 44.24 -25.43
N GLU A 123 -24.61 43.96 -26.72
CA GLU A 123 -24.69 42.64 -27.37
C GLU A 123 -23.57 41.65 -26.95
N HIS A 124 -22.90 41.92 -25.83
CA HIS A 124 -21.92 41.04 -25.21
C HIS A 124 -22.22 40.92 -23.71
N THR A 125 -23.32 40.24 -23.35
CA THR A 125 -23.57 39.84 -21.97
C THR A 125 -22.47 38.87 -21.53
N SER A 126 -21.54 39.35 -20.69
CA SER A 126 -20.50 38.50 -20.11
C SER A 126 -21.16 37.51 -19.16
N GLN A 127 -21.16 36.22 -19.51
CA GLN A 127 -21.64 35.17 -18.60
C GLN A 127 -20.79 35.20 -17.32
N VAL A 128 -21.43 35.47 -16.18
CA VAL A 128 -20.80 35.64 -14.86
C VAL A 128 -20.23 34.30 -14.34
N SER A 129 -20.70 33.16 -14.87
CA SER A 129 -20.15 31.84 -14.60
C SER A 129 -20.12 30.95 -15.84
N TRP A 130 -19.05 30.14 -15.97
CA TRP A 130 -18.94 29.12 -17.02
C TRP A 130 -20.07 28.09 -16.94
N LEU A 131 -20.69 27.89 -15.78
CA LEU A 131 -21.81 26.98 -15.60
C LEU A 131 -23.06 27.38 -16.42
N GLN A 132 -23.18 28.66 -16.78
CA GLN A 132 -24.24 29.17 -17.68
C GLN A 132 -24.01 28.78 -19.15
N ALA A 133 -22.84 28.23 -19.47
CA ALA A 133 -22.49 27.76 -20.80
C ALA A 133 -22.97 26.32 -21.07
N ILE A 134 -23.32 25.57 -20.02
CA ILE A 134 -23.71 24.16 -20.11
C ILE A 134 -25.20 24.06 -20.44
N ASN A 135 -25.53 23.32 -21.50
CA ASN A 135 -26.91 22.97 -21.80
C ASN A 135 -27.22 21.54 -21.32
N PRO A 136 -27.99 21.35 -20.22
CA PRO A 136 -28.30 20.02 -19.68
C PRO A 136 -29.25 19.20 -20.58
N SER A 137 -29.85 19.82 -21.60
CA SER A 137 -30.76 19.16 -22.56
C SER A 137 -30.05 18.54 -23.77
N GLN A 138 -28.73 18.68 -23.88
CA GLN A 138 -27.88 18.03 -24.88
C GLN A 138 -26.98 17.00 -24.19
N ALA A 139 -26.73 15.85 -24.83
CA ALA A 139 -25.87 14.80 -24.27
C ALA A 139 -24.42 15.29 -24.16
N ASN A 140 -23.96 15.58 -22.94
CA ASN A 140 -22.64 16.15 -22.66
C ASN A 140 -21.60 15.10 -22.23
N GLY A 141 -21.94 13.80 -22.39
CA GLY A 141 -21.11 12.65 -22.04
C GLY A 141 -21.32 12.17 -20.59
N ALA A 142 -21.37 10.84 -20.39
CA ALA A 142 -21.81 10.20 -19.14
C ALA A 142 -21.09 10.69 -17.86
N SER A 143 -19.79 11.02 -17.95
CA SER A 143 -19.01 11.50 -16.80
C SER A 143 -19.31 12.96 -16.42
N LEU A 144 -19.57 13.83 -17.41
CA LEU A 144 -19.94 15.21 -17.16
C LEU A 144 -21.37 15.31 -16.61
N ASP A 145 -22.28 14.50 -17.13
CA ASP A 145 -23.64 14.38 -16.59
C ASP A 145 -23.65 13.89 -15.14
N LEU A 146 -22.77 12.92 -14.80
CA LEU A 146 -22.58 12.46 -13.42
C LEU A 146 -21.97 13.54 -12.51
N ALA A 147 -21.01 14.33 -12.99
CA ALA A 147 -20.41 15.43 -12.23
C ALA A 147 -21.43 16.56 -11.96
N ILE A 148 -22.22 16.93 -12.98
CA ILE A 148 -23.29 17.93 -12.87
C ILE A 148 -24.38 17.44 -11.90
N LEU A 149 -24.77 16.18 -12.00
CA LEU A 149 -25.74 15.57 -11.10
C LEU A 149 -25.21 15.56 -9.66
N ALA A 150 -23.97 15.13 -9.46
CA ALA A 150 -23.33 15.10 -8.15
C ALA A 150 -23.34 16.47 -7.48
N LEU A 151 -22.89 17.50 -8.21
CA LEU A 151 -22.87 18.89 -7.75
C LEU A 151 -24.28 19.39 -7.40
N SER A 152 -25.25 19.14 -8.27
CA SER A 152 -26.64 19.58 -8.09
C SER A 152 -27.26 18.92 -6.84
N LEU A 153 -27.04 17.61 -6.64
CA LEU A 153 -27.56 16.86 -5.48
C LEU A 153 -26.89 17.25 -4.17
N VAL A 154 -25.56 17.44 -4.14
CA VAL A 154 -24.86 17.91 -2.93
C VAL A 154 -25.32 19.31 -2.56
N SER A 155 -25.48 20.20 -3.54
CA SER A 155 -25.92 21.59 -3.31
C SER A 155 -27.36 21.64 -2.80
N LEU A 156 -28.29 20.94 -3.46
CA LEU A 156 -29.69 20.85 -3.02
C LEU A 156 -29.82 20.17 -1.65
N GLY A 157 -29.05 19.11 -1.41
CA GLY A 157 -29.02 18.41 -0.13
C GLY A 157 -28.48 19.28 1.01
N ARG A 158 -27.46 20.11 0.77
CA ARG A 158 -26.98 21.09 1.76
C ARG A 158 -28.03 22.17 2.04
N LYS A 159 -28.63 22.75 1.00
CA LYS A 159 -29.64 23.80 1.13
C LYS A 159 -30.86 23.36 1.94
N ASN A 160 -31.29 22.11 1.75
CA ASN A 160 -32.49 21.56 2.37
C ASN A 160 -32.21 20.73 3.63
N GLY A 161 -30.95 20.61 4.07
CA GLY A 161 -30.56 19.76 5.20
C GLY A 161 -30.67 18.25 4.94
N ASP A 162 -30.92 17.85 3.69
CA ASP A 162 -31.16 16.46 3.28
C ASP A 162 -29.85 15.67 3.23
N VAL A 163 -29.70 14.71 4.14
CA VAL A 163 -28.52 13.83 4.26
C VAL A 163 -28.44 12.85 3.08
N GLU A 164 -29.58 12.40 2.57
CA GLU A 164 -29.65 11.37 1.54
C GLU A 164 -29.31 11.94 0.17
N LEU A 165 -29.79 13.14 -0.16
CA LEU A 165 -29.35 13.86 -1.38
C LEU A 165 -27.84 14.13 -1.35
N ARG A 166 -27.28 14.46 -0.18
CA ARG A 166 -25.82 14.63 -0.02
C ARG A 166 -25.07 13.31 -0.26
N ARG A 167 -25.56 12.20 0.30
CA ARG A 167 -24.96 10.86 0.12
C ARG A 167 -24.99 10.43 -1.35
N GLN A 168 -26.11 10.62 -2.03
CA GLN A 168 -26.26 10.32 -3.47
C GLN A 168 -25.36 11.21 -4.32
N GLY A 169 -25.26 12.49 -3.99
CA GLY A 169 -24.34 13.42 -4.63
C GLY A 169 -22.87 12.96 -4.52
N THR A 170 -22.42 12.58 -3.31
CA THR A 170 -21.06 12.05 -3.10
C THR A 170 -20.81 10.73 -3.84
N ALA A 171 -21.79 9.83 -3.90
CA ALA A 171 -21.67 8.58 -4.65
C ALA A 171 -21.53 8.83 -6.16
N ASN A 172 -22.30 9.77 -6.72
CA ASN A 172 -22.18 10.17 -8.12
C ASN A 172 -20.85 10.87 -8.42
N TYR A 173 -20.33 11.68 -7.49
CA TYR A 173 -19.01 12.28 -7.60
C TYR A 173 -17.90 11.22 -7.70
N GLY A 174 -17.93 10.19 -6.83
CA GLY A 174 -16.98 9.08 -6.90
C GLY A 174 -17.06 8.27 -8.20
N ARG A 175 -18.26 8.15 -8.80
CA ARG A 175 -18.43 7.54 -10.13
C ARG A 175 -17.87 8.43 -11.24
N ALA A 176 -18.10 9.74 -11.18
CA ALA A 176 -17.55 10.70 -12.12
C ALA A 176 -16.01 10.71 -12.12
N LEU A 177 -15.39 10.64 -10.92
CA LEU A 177 -13.93 10.57 -10.76
C LEU A 177 -13.32 9.29 -11.36
N ARG A 178 -13.93 8.13 -11.13
CA ARG A 178 -13.47 6.86 -11.74
C ARG A 178 -13.51 6.91 -13.26
N GLN A 179 -14.60 7.44 -13.82
CA GLN A 179 -14.70 7.62 -15.27
C GLN A 179 -13.69 8.64 -15.80
N LEU A 180 -13.41 9.72 -15.05
CA LEU A 180 -12.37 10.67 -15.41
C LEU A 180 -10.98 10.01 -15.40
N GLN A 181 -10.69 9.18 -14.40
CA GLN A 181 -9.44 8.42 -14.32
C GLN A 181 -9.26 7.46 -15.49
N ASP A 182 -10.31 6.75 -15.88
CA ASP A 182 -10.31 5.87 -17.06
C ASP A 182 -10.05 6.66 -18.35
N ILE A 183 -10.64 7.85 -18.48
CA ILE A 183 -10.45 8.72 -19.64
C ILE A 183 -9.03 9.30 -19.70
N LEU A 184 -8.46 9.70 -18.56
CA LEU A 184 -7.07 10.17 -18.47
C LEU A 184 -6.05 9.07 -18.79
N SER A 185 -6.41 7.80 -18.56
CA SER A 185 -5.58 6.65 -18.94
C SER A 185 -5.56 6.37 -20.46
N GLN A 186 -6.48 6.97 -21.22
CA GLN A 186 -6.60 6.82 -22.67
C GLN A 186 -6.20 8.11 -23.40
N ASN A 187 -4.97 8.13 -23.95
CA ASN A 187 -4.31 9.29 -24.59
C ASN A 187 -5.10 10.03 -25.69
N ARG A 188 -6.22 9.47 -26.19
CA ARG A 188 -7.02 10.01 -27.31
C ARG A 188 -8.15 10.97 -26.86
N LEU A 189 -8.62 10.86 -25.61
CA LEU A 189 -9.78 11.60 -25.09
C LEU A 189 -9.40 12.85 -24.27
N LEU A 190 -8.09 13.07 -24.07
CA LEU A 190 -7.52 14.19 -23.29
C LEU A 190 -7.85 15.58 -23.90
N PHE A 191 -8.18 15.61 -25.20
CA PHE A 191 -8.46 16.83 -25.96
C PHE A 191 -9.96 17.14 -26.12
N GLU A 192 -10.87 16.35 -25.55
CA GLU A 192 -12.31 16.62 -25.61
C GLU A 192 -12.74 17.72 -24.64
N GLU A 193 -13.64 18.61 -25.07
CA GLU A 193 -14.12 19.75 -24.27
C GLU A 193 -14.73 19.33 -22.93
N GLN A 194 -15.35 18.15 -22.92
CA GLN A 194 -16.05 17.59 -21.77
C GLN A 194 -15.09 17.18 -20.65
N THR A 195 -13.83 16.84 -20.95
CA THR A 195 -12.81 16.47 -19.95
C THR A 195 -12.48 17.63 -19.01
N LEU A 196 -12.62 18.87 -19.49
CA LEU A 196 -12.27 20.08 -18.75
C LEU A 196 -13.39 20.58 -17.80
N ALA A 197 -14.64 20.23 -18.09
CA ALA A 197 -15.82 20.59 -17.28
C ALA A 197 -16.12 19.61 -16.12
N ARG A 198 -15.38 18.51 -16.02
CA ARG A 198 -15.64 17.38 -15.09
C ARG A 198 -15.05 17.55 -13.68
N CYS A 199 -14.49 18.72 -13.40
CA CYS A 199 -13.77 18.99 -12.17
C CYS A 199 -14.51 20.04 -11.32
N GLU A 200 -15.23 19.65 -10.25
CA GLU A 200 -15.60 20.54 -9.10
C GLU A 200 -15.63 19.80 -7.73
N ASP A 201 -15.12 20.41 -6.63
CA ASP A 201 -15.38 20.02 -5.22
C ASP A 201 -15.13 21.18 -4.21
N THR A 202 -15.76 21.06 -3.02
CA THR A 202 -15.75 21.98 -1.87
C THR A 202 -14.82 21.60 -0.70
N THR A 203 -14.01 20.53 -0.79
CA THR A 203 -13.06 20.15 0.29
C THR A 203 -11.62 19.86 -0.14
N GLY A 204 -11.33 19.89 -1.45
CA GLY A 204 -9.99 19.70 -2.05
C GLY A 204 -9.56 20.79 -3.04
N TRP A 205 -9.98 22.04 -2.84
CA TRP A 205 -9.83 23.14 -3.82
C TRP A 205 -8.42 23.33 -4.39
N VAL A 206 -7.36 23.13 -3.60
CA VAL A 206 -5.97 23.30 -4.06
C VAL A 206 -5.58 22.23 -5.08
N SER A 207 -5.69 20.95 -4.74
CA SER A 207 -5.40 19.84 -5.66
C SER A 207 -6.29 19.89 -6.91
N HIS A 208 -7.49 20.41 -6.74
CA HIS A 208 -8.45 20.62 -7.81
C HIS A 208 -8.02 21.72 -8.78
N ALA A 209 -7.63 22.89 -8.24
CA ALA A 209 -7.12 24.00 -9.02
C ALA A 209 -5.82 23.61 -9.74
N GLU A 210 -4.94 22.84 -9.10
CA GLU A 210 -3.72 22.29 -9.70
C GLU A 210 -4.03 21.28 -10.82
N GLY A 211 -5.00 20.39 -10.62
CA GLY A 211 -5.46 19.43 -11.62
C GLY A 211 -6.02 20.12 -12.88
N ILE A 212 -6.93 21.08 -12.70
CA ILE A 212 -7.49 21.86 -13.83
C ILE A 212 -6.40 22.70 -14.51
N ALA A 213 -5.52 23.36 -13.74
CA ALA A 213 -4.39 24.11 -14.29
C ALA A 213 -3.54 23.22 -15.19
N ARG A 214 -3.25 21.99 -14.75
CA ARG A 214 -2.44 21.05 -15.52
C ARG A 214 -3.16 20.59 -16.79
N LEU A 215 -4.47 20.33 -16.72
CA LEU A 215 -5.27 19.95 -17.89
C LEU A 215 -5.36 21.06 -18.94
N ILE A 216 -5.60 22.31 -18.52
CA ILE A 216 -5.58 23.47 -19.43
C ILE A 216 -4.20 23.62 -20.05
N GLN A 217 -3.13 23.56 -19.23
CA GLN A 217 -1.76 23.66 -19.72
C GLN A 217 -1.43 22.58 -20.76
N LEU A 218 -1.84 21.33 -20.53
CA LEU A 218 -1.61 20.20 -21.44
C LEU A 218 -2.36 20.32 -22.78
N ARG A 219 -3.54 20.96 -22.79
CA ARG A 219 -4.33 21.17 -24.02
C ARG A 219 -3.76 22.30 -24.88
N GLY A 220 -2.92 23.17 -24.32
CA GLY A 220 -2.29 24.29 -25.01
C GLY A 220 -3.27 25.44 -25.34
N PRO A 221 -2.76 26.65 -25.59
CA PRO A 221 -3.60 27.84 -25.70
C PRO A 221 -4.50 27.87 -26.95
N GLU A 222 -4.11 27.19 -28.03
CA GLU A 222 -4.92 27.09 -29.27
C GLU A 222 -6.24 26.33 -29.04
N SER A 223 -6.30 25.43 -28.05
CA SER A 223 -7.51 24.69 -27.69
C SER A 223 -8.56 25.55 -26.98
N HIS A 224 -8.25 26.80 -26.65
CA HIS A 224 -9.07 27.69 -25.85
C HIS A 224 -9.43 28.98 -26.59
N VAL A 225 -9.54 28.95 -27.92
CA VAL A 225 -9.80 30.14 -28.74
C VAL A 225 -11.30 30.42 -28.96
N VAL A 226 -12.15 29.38 -28.89
CA VAL A 226 -13.60 29.50 -29.15
C VAL A 226 -14.40 28.45 -28.35
N GLY A 227 -15.71 28.59 -28.30
CA GLY A 227 -16.62 27.55 -27.82
C GLY A 227 -16.66 27.37 -26.30
N LEU A 228 -16.98 26.15 -25.85
CA LEU A 228 -17.04 25.82 -24.42
C LEU A 228 -15.64 25.84 -23.79
N SER A 229 -14.61 25.39 -24.52
CA SER A 229 -13.23 25.39 -24.04
C SER A 229 -12.68 26.79 -23.75
N HIS A 230 -13.07 27.82 -24.53
CA HIS A 230 -12.72 29.22 -24.21
C HIS A 230 -13.44 29.71 -22.94
N ARG A 231 -14.74 29.43 -22.80
CA ARG A 231 -15.53 29.85 -21.62
C ARG A 231 -15.05 29.21 -20.32
N LEU A 232 -14.67 27.92 -20.36
CA LEU A 232 -14.06 27.23 -19.23
C LEU A 232 -12.69 27.81 -18.87
N PHE A 233 -11.88 28.15 -19.88
CA PHE A 233 -10.62 28.85 -19.67
C PHE A 233 -10.83 30.19 -18.96
N LEU A 234 -11.79 31.02 -19.41
CA LEU A 234 -12.12 32.29 -18.76
C LEU A 234 -12.55 32.10 -17.29
N GLY A 235 -13.40 31.11 -17.02
CA GLY A 235 -13.87 30.79 -15.67
C GLY A 235 -12.73 30.36 -14.74
N PHE A 236 -11.80 29.53 -15.22
CA PHE A 236 -10.68 29.05 -14.43
C PHE A 236 -9.55 30.08 -14.27
N ARG A 237 -9.31 30.93 -15.28
CA ARG A 237 -8.17 31.85 -15.35
C ARG A 237 -8.04 32.71 -14.09
N SER A 238 -9.14 33.26 -13.59
CA SER A 238 -9.18 34.04 -12.34
C SER A 238 -8.75 33.20 -11.12
N THR A 239 -9.26 31.98 -11.01
CA THR A 239 -8.96 31.03 -9.92
C THR A 239 -7.50 30.60 -9.95
N GLY A 240 -6.98 30.23 -11.12
CA GLY A 240 -5.59 29.81 -11.29
C GLY A 240 -4.57 30.91 -10.98
N ILE A 241 -4.85 32.16 -11.37
CA ILE A 241 -3.99 33.31 -11.06
C ILE A 241 -4.05 33.64 -9.56
N THR A 242 -5.25 33.63 -8.96
CA THR A 242 -5.40 33.87 -7.52
C THR A 242 -4.70 32.80 -6.70
N HIS A 243 -4.76 31.53 -7.13
CA HIS A 243 -4.02 30.42 -6.53
C HIS A 243 -2.50 30.62 -6.62
N ALA A 244 -1.99 31.02 -7.78
CA ALA A 244 -0.56 31.31 -7.99
C ALA A 244 -0.07 32.44 -7.07
N LEU A 245 -0.85 33.52 -6.94
CA LEU A 245 -0.58 34.62 -6.01
C LEU A 245 -0.59 34.13 -4.55
N ALA A 246 -1.63 33.42 -4.13
CA ALA A 246 -1.76 32.90 -2.77
C ALA A 246 -0.62 31.94 -2.38
N THR A 247 -0.15 31.12 -3.33
CA THR A 247 0.98 30.19 -3.12
C THR A 247 2.35 30.81 -3.36
N ARG A 248 2.39 32.08 -3.83
CA ARG A 248 3.61 32.81 -4.22
C ARG A 248 4.45 32.06 -5.26
N LYS A 249 3.80 31.45 -6.26
CA LYS A 249 4.41 30.76 -7.40
C LYS A 249 4.03 31.45 -8.71
N SER A 250 4.88 31.35 -9.73
CA SER A 250 4.52 31.77 -11.09
C SER A 250 3.45 30.85 -11.70
N THR A 251 2.80 31.35 -12.76
CA THR A 251 1.79 30.60 -13.51
C THR A 251 2.07 30.68 -15.00
N TYR A 252 1.84 29.57 -15.72
CA TYR A 252 1.96 29.53 -17.18
C TYR A 252 1.00 30.50 -17.87
N LEU A 253 -0.08 30.92 -17.19
CA LEU A 253 -1.04 31.91 -17.67
C LEU A 253 -0.42 33.30 -17.89
N ALA A 254 0.78 33.55 -17.37
CA ALA A 254 1.54 34.78 -17.59
C ALA A 254 2.43 34.73 -18.86
N HIS A 255 2.55 33.58 -19.52
CA HIS A 255 3.34 33.46 -20.74
C HIS A 255 2.63 34.12 -21.94
N GLN A 256 3.41 34.72 -22.85
CA GLN A 256 2.87 35.49 -23.99
C GLN A 256 1.84 34.73 -24.83
N ASP A 257 2.04 33.44 -25.05
CA ASP A 257 1.10 32.62 -25.82
C ASP A 257 -0.29 32.55 -25.13
N TRP A 258 -0.34 32.47 -23.80
CA TRP A 258 -1.58 32.44 -23.01
C TRP A 258 -2.22 33.83 -22.83
N LEU A 259 -1.43 34.89 -23.01
CA LEU A 259 -1.91 36.27 -23.05
C LEU A 259 -2.46 36.66 -24.42
N THR A 260 -2.12 35.96 -25.50
CA THR A 260 -2.45 36.38 -26.87
C THR A 260 -3.33 35.38 -27.61
N VAL A 261 -2.95 34.11 -27.64
CA VAL A 261 -3.58 33.08 -28.48
C VAL A 261 -5.06 32.84 -28.16
N PRO A 262 -5.50 32.67 -26.89
CA PRO A 262 -6.91 32.45 -26.58
C PRO A 262 -7.83 33.60 -27.01
N TRP A 263 -7.29 34.78 -27.30
CA TRP A 263 -8.03 36.01 -27.60
C TRP A 263 -8.09 36.34 -29.09
N LYS A 264 -7.64 35.43 -29.97
CA LYS A 264 -7.65 35.64 -31.43
C LYS A 264 -9.06 35.92 -31.99
N MET A 265 -10.10 35.32 -31.38
CA MET A 265 -11.48 35.39 -31.87
C MET A 265 -12.39 36.27 -31.00
N GLN A 266 -12.00 36.57 -29.76
CA GLN A 266 -12.80 37.37 -28.82
C GLN A 266 -11.90 38.39 -28.11
N PRO A 267 -12.29 39.68 -28.05
CA PRO A 267 -11.50 40.69 -27.36
C PRO A 267 -11.56 40.52 -25.84
N LYS A 268 -10.46 40.87 -25.16
CA LYS A 268 -10.36 40.86 -23.68
C LYS A 268 -11.34 41.83 -23.04
N SER A 269 -12.04 41.38 -22.00
CA SER A 269 -12.76 42.28 -21.10
C SER A 269 -11.78 43.11 -20.26
N ASP A 270 -12.30 44.12 -19.57
CA ASP A 270 -11.48 44.93 -18.66
C ASP A 270 -10.95 44.11 -17.47
N PHE A 271 -11.70 43.09 -17.03
CA PHE A 271 -11.24 42.16 -15.99
C PHE A 271 -10.12 41.24 -16.50
N ASP A 272 -10.18 40.80 -17.76
CA ASP A 272 -9.12 39.97 -18.34
C ASP A 272 -7.80 40.72 -18.46
N LYS A 273 -7.87 42.01 -18.80
CA LYS A 273 -6.69 42.90 -18.80
C LYS A 273 -6.08 43.04 -17.40
N LEU A 274 -6.92 43.13 -16.35
CA LEU A 274 -6.43 43.11 -14.97
C LEU A 274 -5.77 41.77 -14.61
N LEU A 275 -6.39 40.65 -15.00
CA LEU A 275 -5.83 39.32 -14.78
C LEU A 275 -4.48 39.12 -15.49
N ASP A 276 -4.27 39.68 -16.68
CA ASP A 276 -2.97 39.66 -17.36
C ASP A 276 -1.88 40.32 -16.51
N ILE A 277 -2.18 41.46 -15.89
CA ILE A 277 -1.25 42.18 -15.02
C ILE A 277 -1.00 41.35 -13.75
N MET A 278 -2.05 40.81 -13.12
CA MET A 278 -1.96 39.95 -11.93
C MET A 278 -1.12 38.69 -12.16
N ALA A 279 -1.27 38.03 -13.32
CA ALA A 279 -0.50 36.84 -13.68
C ALA A 279 1.00 37.15 -13.78
N GLN A 280 1.36 38.30 -14.36
CA GLN A 280 2.74 38.75 -14.47
C GLN A 280 3.34 39.14 -13.11
N ILE A 281 2.54 39.76 -12.23
CA ILE A 281 2.95 40.06 -10.85
C ILE A 281 3.27 38.77 -10.07
N ALA A 282 2.57 37.66 -10.31
CA ALA A 282 2.89 36.38 -9.67
C ALA A 282 4.32 35.89 -9.98
N ILE A 283 4.84 36.14 -11.19
CA ILE A 283 6.24 35.86 -11.55
C ILE A 283 7.20 36.72 -10.72
N LEU A 284 6.89 38.02 -10.56
CA LEU A 284 7.72 38.94 -9.78
C LEU A 284 7.81 38.49 -8.31
N ILE A 285 6.69 38.03 -7.75
CA ILE A 285 6.59 37.60 -6.35
C ILE A 285 7.40 36.33 -6.07
N GLU A 286 7.37 35.35 -6.98
CA GLU A 286 8.19 34.15 -6.84
C GLU A 286 9.69 34.50 -6.84
N LYS A 287 10.12 35.41 -7.73
CA LYS A 287 11.51 35.91 -7.78
C LYS A 287 11.89 36.64 -6.49
N ALA A 288 11.02 37.52 -5.98
CA ALA A 288 11.26 38.27 -4.74
C ALA A 288 11.37 37.34 -3.52
N ARG A 289 10.61 36.23 -3.49
CA ARG A 289 10.70 35.22 -2.42
C ARG A 289 12.04 34.47 -2.44
N GLY A 290 12.53 34.10 -3.62
CA GLY A 290 13.82 33.41 -3.77
C GLY A 290 14.99 34.19 -3.17
N LEU A 291 14.95 35.53 -3.21
CA LEU A 291 15.98 36.38 -2.61
C LEU A 291 15.89 36.49 -1.08
N LYS A 292 14.69 36.38 -0.49
CA LYS A 292 14.49 36.44 0.98
C LYS A 292 14.96 35.17 1.71
N THR A 293 15.07 34.05 1.01
CA THR A 293 15.54 32.76 1.57
C THR A 293 17.05 32.60 1.55
N THR A 294 17.77 33.51 0.90
CA THR A 294 19.24 33.54 0.82
C THR A 294 19.82 34.34 1.98
N LEU A 295 20.96 33.92 2.56
CA LEU A 295 21.64 34.66 3.64
C LEU A 295 21.90 36.11 3.21
N ALA A 296 21.63 37.07 4.10
CA ALA A 296 21.69 38.51 3.80
C ALA A 296 23.05 39.00 3.27
N SER A 297 24.13 38.25 3.47
CA SER A 297 25.48 38.52 2.96
C SER A 297 25.71 38.12 1.50
N GLU A 298 24.78 37.41 0.85
CA GLU A 298 24.93 36.85 -0.51
C GLU A 298 23.90 37.39 -1.52
N ILE A 299 23.01 38.30 -1.12
CA ILE A 299 21.98 38.86 -2.01
C ILE A 299 22.63 39.83 -3.02
N PRO A 300 22.54 39.57 -4.35
CA PRO A 300 23.04 40.49 -5.35
C PRO A 300 22.24 41.80 -5.33
N HIS A 301 22.85 42.89 -4.86
CA HIS A 301 22.23 44.21 -4.73
C HIS A 301 21.50 44.69 -6.01
N LEU A 302 22.07 44.41 -7.18
CA LEU A 302 21.51 44.76 -8.49
C LEU A 302 20.19 44.02 -8.81
N GLU A 303 20.03 42.78 -8.35
CA GLU A 303 18.81 42.00 -8.58
C GLU A 303 17.64 42.51 -7.73
N SER A 304 17.91 42.92 -6.49
CA SER A 304 16.89 43.51 -5.61
C SER A 304 16.37 44.84 -6.16
N ILE A 305 17.26 45.72 -6.64
CA ILE A 305 16.88 46.98 -7.31
C ILE A 305 16.05 46.72 -8.57
N ALA A 306 16.45 45.74 -9.40
CA ALA A 306 15.73 45.40 -10.62
C ALA A 306 14.30 44.91 -10.33
N LEU A 307 14.10 44.12 -9.27
CA LEU A 307 12.77 43.65 -8.86
C LEU A 307 11.90 44.78 -8.30
N VAL A 308 12.48 45.69 -7.50
CA VAL A 308 11.74 46.85 -6.99
C VAL A 308 11.30 47.76 -8.14
N LYS A 309 12.17 48.00 -9.11
CA LYS A 309 11.84 48.75 -10.34
C LYS A 309 10.70 48.10 -11.12
N GLN A 310 10.77 46.78 -11.35
CA GLN A 310 9.68 46.04 -11.99
C GLN A 310 8.37 46.12 -11.19
N GLY A 311 8.46 46.11 -9.86
CA GLY A 311 7.32 46.33 -8.98
C GLY A 311 6.62 47.67 -9.23
N TRP A 312 7.38 48.76 -9.31
CA TRP A 312 6.86 50.09 -9.63
C TRP A 312 6.30 50.21 -11.05
N GLU A 313 6.91 49.52 -12.02
CA GLU A 313 6.37 49.44 -13.37
C GLU A 313 4.98 48.78 -13.40
N PHE A 314 4.78 47.69 -12.64
CA PHE A 314 3.45 47.07 -12.50
C PHE A 314 2.48 47.93 -11.71
N TYR A 315 2.94 48.65 -10.68
CA TYR A 315 2.10 49.63 -9.96
C TYR A 315 1.58 50.70 -10.92
N SER A 316 2.46 51.28 -11.76
CA SER A 316 2.07 52.27 -12.78
C SER A 316 1.11 51.69 -13.82
N GLN A 317 1.29 50.43 -14.22
CA GLN A 317 0.36 49.74 -15.13
C GLN A 317 -1.03 49.55 -14.50
N LEU A 318 -1.08 49.12 -13.24
CA LEU A 318 -2.33 48.98 -12.47
C LEU A 318 -3.05 50.32 -12.31
N ASP A 319 -2.33 51.39 -11.96
CA ASP A 319 -2.89 52.74 -11.83
C ASP A 319 -3.46 53.26 -13.15
N LYS A 320 -2.69 53.17 -14.26
CA LYS A 320 -3.17 53.55 -15.60
C LYS A 320 -4.40 52.76 -16.02
N TRP A 321 -4.42 51.45 -15.75
CA TRP A 321 -5.57 50.60 -16.03
C TRP A 321 -6.80 51.10 -15.24
N TYR A 322 -6.66 51.37 -13.95
CA TYR A 322 -7.75 51.80 -13.08
C TYR A 322 -8.29 53.19 -13.44
N GLN A 323 -7.42 54.15 -13.74
CA GLN A 323 -7.83 55.48 -14.25
C GLN A 323 -8.61 55.35 -15.57
N GLY A 324 -8.21 54.43 -16.44
CA GLY A 324 -8.94 54.12 -17.68
C GLY A 324 -10.34 53.57 -17.42
N ILE A 325 -10.53 52.78 -16.36
CA ILE A 325 -11.86 52.33 -15.92
C ILE A 325 -12.68 53.50 -15.39
N ILE A 326 -12.13 54.32 -14.49
CA ILE A 326 -12.86 55.48 -13.93
C ILE A 326 -13.32 56.44 -15.04
N GLN A 327 -12.48 56.70 -16.05
CA GLN A 327 -12.83 57.57 -17.18
C GLN A 327 -13.90 56.98 -18.11
N LYS A 328 -14.05 55.65 -18.15
CA LYS A 328 -14.99 54.94 -19.02
C LYS A 328 -16.43 54.95 -18.48
N TYR A 329 -16.61 55.07 -17.17
CA TYR A 329 -17.94 55.06 -16.54
C TYR A 329 -18.32 56.48 -16.09
N SER A 330 -19.49 56.95 -16.51
CA SER A 330 -20.00 58.28 -16.20
C SER A 330 -20.58 58.42 -14.78
N GLU A 331 -20.80 57.30 -14.09
CA GLU A 331 -21.33 57.23 -12.73
C GLU A 331 -20.29 56.69 -11.75
N PRO A 332 -20.39 57.02 -10.44
CA PRO A 332 -19.53 56.45 -9.42
C PRO A 332 -19.56 54.91 -9.44
N LEU A 333 -18.36 54.30 -9.47
CA LEU A 333 -18.22 52.84 -9.57
C LEU A 333 -18.57 52.09 -8.27
N TYR A 334 -18.71 52.83 -7.17
CA TYR A 334 -19.26 52.36 -5.91
C TYR A 334 -19.82 53.55 -5.13
N TYR A 335 -20.70 53.29 -4.17
CA TYR A 335 -21.28 54.29 -3.28
C TYR A 335 -21.39 53.73 -1.86
N GLU A 336 -21.37 54.62 -0.86
CA GLU A 336 -21.45 54.25 0.55
C GLU A 336 -22.91 54.13 1.02
N GLN A 337 -23.20 53.09 1.79
CA GLN A 337 -24.43 52.92 2.56
C GLN A 337 -24.11 52.80 4.05
N PRO A 338 -25.05 53.05 4.97
CA PRO A 338 -24.85 52.79 6.39
C PRO A 338 -24.46 51.32 6.61
N GLY A 339 -23.38 51.08 7.37
CA GLY A 339 -22.89 49.73 7.62
C GLY A 339 -23.95 48.84 8.29
N SER A 340 -24.04 47.58 7.88
CA SER A 340 -25.05 46.64 8.39
C SER A 340 -24.44 45.69 9.41
N THR A 341 -25.17 45.40 10.49
CA THR A 341 -24.82 44.30 11.42
C THR A 341 -25.50 42.98 11.06
N GLN A 342 -26.18 42.91 9.91
CA GLN A 342 -27.05 41.80 9.53
C GLN A 342 -26.27 40.49 9.34
N PHE A 343 -25.01 40.56 8.90
CA PHE A 343 -24.17 39.37 8.66
C PHE A 343 -23.37 38.91 9.87
N ILE A 344 -22.96 39.81 10.77
CA ILE A 344 -22.24 39.44 12.00
C ILE A 344 -22.81 40.23 13.20
N PRO A 345 -23.92 39.77 13.80
CA PRO A 345 -24.51 40.44 14.95
C PRO A 345 -23.56 40.52 16.16
N ALA A 346 -22.63 39.57 16.26
CA ALA A 346 -21.72 39.41 17.40
C ALA A 346 -20.49 40.35 17.39
N ALA A 347 -20.11 40.93 16.24
CA ALA A 347 -18.87 41.71 16.11
C ALA A 347 -19.06 43.24 16.26
N GLY A 348 -20.31 43.72 16.28
CA GLY A 348 -20.61 45.15 16.25
C GLY A 348 -20.26 45.83 14.91
N CYS A 349 -20.60 47.12 14.79
CA CYS A 349 -20.32 47.92 13.60
C CYS A 349 -18.91 48.51 13.67
N VAL A 350 -17.89 47.76 13.21
CA VAL A 350 -16.48 48.21 13.17
C VAL A 350 -16.25 49.22 12.03
N PHE A 351 -17.02 49.12 10.95
CA PHE A 351 -16.98 50.04 9.82
C PHE A 351 -18.31 50.81 9.72
N PRO A 352 -18.30 52.16 9.76
CA PRO A 352 -19.53 52.97 9.80
C PRO A 352 -20.33 52.95 8.48
N THR A 353 -19.66 52.64 7.37
CA THR A 353 -20.26 52.54 6.04
C THR A 353 -19.83 51.25 5.32
N SER A 354 -20.74 50.70 4.52
CA SER A 354 -20.49 49.59 3.59
C SER A 354 -20.45 50.10 2.14
N LEU A 355 -19.63 49.46 1.31
CA LEU A 355 -19.53 49.79 -0.12
C LEU A 355 -20.51 48.94 -0.92
N HIS A 356 -21.33 49.62 -1.72
CA HIS A 356 -22.23 49.00 -2.69
C HIS A 356 -21.78 49.32 -4.11
N PHE A 357 -21.96 48.36 -5.02
CA PHE A 357 -21.51 48.46 -6.40
C PHE A 357 -22.69 48.41 -7.36
N PRO A 358 -22.61 49.06 -8.54
CA PRO A 358 -23.66 49.01 -9.55
C PRO A 358 -24.00 47.59 -10.02
N ASN A 359 -23.01 46.70 -10.08
CA ASN A 359 -23.19 45.27 -10.36
C ASN A 359 -22.02 44.45 -9.80
N PHE A 360 -22.13 43.12 -9.87
CA PHE A 360 -21.12 42.21 -9.34
C PHE A 360 -19.79 42.29 -10.09
N GLU A 361 -19.80 42.61 -11.39
CA GLU A 361 -18.59 42.74 -12.20
C GLU A 361 -17.73 43.95 -11.78
N ILE A 362 -18.37 45.08 -11.47
CA ILE A 362 -17.67 46.25 -10.92
C ILE A 362 -17.10 45.95 -9.53
N ALA A 363 -17.83 45.23 -8.67
CA ALA A 363 -17.31 44.78 -7.38
C ALA A 363 -16.07 43.88 -7.56
N ARG A 364 -16.17 42.89 -8.47
CA ARG A 364 -15.08 41.94 -8.78
C ARG A 364 -13.81 42.64 -9.26
N LEU A 365 -13.95 43.67 -10.11
CA LEU A 365 -12.85 44.51 -10.59
C LEU A 365 -12.13 45.23 -9.45
N HIS A 366 -12.89 45.96 -8.61
CA HIS A 366 -12.33 46.74 -7.50
C HIS A 366 -11.62 45.88 -6.48
N ILE A 367 -12.26 44.80 -6.06
CA ILE A 367 -11.72 43.89 -5.05
C ILE A 367 -10.43 43.23 -5.54
N SER A 368 -10.38 42.82 -6.80
CA SER A 368 -9.16 42.22 -7.38
C SER A 368 -8.03 43.25 -7.52
N TYR A 369 -8.36 44.48 -7.93
CA TYR A 369 -7.42 45.59 -8.06
C TYR A 369 -6.83 46.01 -6.71
N TRP A 370 -7.65 46.25 -5.69
CA TRP A 370 -7.18 46.60 -4.35
C TRP A 370 -6.34 45.47 -3.73
N SER A 371 -6.75 44.21 -3.94
CA SER A 371 -5.99 43.06 -3.43
C SER A 371 -4.61 42.94 -4.05
N ILE A 372 -4.48 43.07 -5.38
CA ILE A 372 -3.18 42.96 -6.03
C ILE A 372 -2.26 44.14 -5.69
N LEU A 373 -2.80 45.33 -5.46
CA LEU A 373 -2.01 46.47 -4.98
C LEU A 373 -1.43 46.24 -3.59
N LEU A 374 -2.24 45.72 -2.65
CA LEU A 374 -1.76 45.35 -1.32
C LEU A 374 -0.70 44.25 -1.37
N PHE A 375 -0.91 43.25 -2.23
CA PHE A 375 0.00 42.12 -2.38
C PHE A 375 1.33 42.51 -3.04
N LEU A 376 1.27 43.40 -4.05
CA LEU A 376 2.44 44.00 -4.69
C LEU A 376 3.22 44.88 -3.69
N SER A 377 2.51 45.67 -2.87
CA SER A 377 3.11 46.47 -1.81
C SER A 377 3.84 45.62 -0.77
N ASP A 378 3.23 44.54 -0.27
CA ASP A 378 3.87 43.60 0.68
C ASP A 378 5.14 42.97 0.09
N CYS A 379 5.14 42.66 -1.21
CA CYS A 379 6.28 41.98 -1.86
C CYS A 379 7.40 42.92 -2.34
N VAL A 380 7.08 44.17 -2.69
CA VAL A 380 8.02 45.16 -3.24
C VAL A 380 8.63 46.04 -2.14
N LEU A 381 7.85 46.45 -1.14
CA LEU A 381 8.28 47.42 -0.11
C LEU A 381 8.98 46.78 1.11
N THR A 382 9.07 45.46 1.17
CA THR A 382 9.72 44.73 2.28
C THR A 382 11.02 44.05 1.86
N LEU A 383 11.54 44.34 0.66
CA LEU A 383 12.85 43.89 0.22
C LEU A 383 13.94 44.82 0.79
N PRO A 384 14.97 44.29 1.49
CA PRO A 384 16.03 45.12 2.02
C PRO A 384 16.91 45.66 0.89
N VAL A 385 16.87 46.97 0.65
CA VAL A 385 17.81 47.67 -0.26
C VAL A 385 18.91 48.29 0.60
N SER A 386 20.14 47.77 0.54
CA SER A 386 21.27 48.30 1.34
C SER A 386 22.16 49.22 0.50
N SER A 387 22.44 50.44 0.95
CA SER A 387 23.32 51.36 0.20
C SER A 387 24.79 50.92 0.31
N GLN A 388 25.47 50.66 -0.80
CA GLN A 388 26.95 50.56 -0.81
C GLN A 388 27.66 51.75 -1.47
N SER A 389 26.98 52.73 -2.05
CA SER A 389 27.60 54.02 -2.41
C SER A 389 26.56 55.09 -2.75
N ASN A 390 26.81 56.34 -2.37
CA ASN A 390 25.95 57.52 -2.63
C ASN A 390 25.92 57.97 -4.12
N PHE A 391 26.35 57.13 -5.07
CA PHE A 391 26.55 57.50 -6.48
C PHE A 391 25.81 56.59 -7.48
N ASP A 392 24.88 55.74 -7.05
CA ASP A 392 24.08 54.93 -7.97
C ASP A 392 22.75 55.64 -8.31
N GLU A 393 22.62 56.16 -9.54
CA GLU A 393 21.39 56.78 -10.05
C GLU A 393 20.17 55.85 -9.92
N SER A 394 20.39 54.53 -9.99
CA SER A 394 19.34 53.51 -9.85
C SER A 394 18.79 53.44 -8.43
N PHE A 395 19.65 53.65 -7.41
CA PHE A 395 19.27 53.67 -6.01
C PHE A 395 18.47 54.93 -5.67
N ASN A 396 18.91 56.10 -6.15
CA ASN A 396 18.18 57.37 -5.99
C ASN A 396 16.78 57.33 -6.62
N PHE A 397 16.65 56.70 -7.80
CA PHE A 397 15.36 56.44 -8.45
C PHE A 397 14.43 55.60 -7.58
N VAL A 398 14.92 54.48 -7.01
CA VAL A 398 14.13 53.61 -6.13
C VAL A 398 13.71 54.32 -4.84
N THR A 399 14.61 55.05 -4.16
CA THR A 399 14.28 55.80 -2.93
C THR A 399 13.30 56.95 -3.16
N SER A 400 13.27 57.53 -4.37
CA SER A 400 12.28 58.56 -4.72
C SER A 400 10.87 57.97 -4.92
N MET A 401 10.79 56.73 -5.39
CA MET A 401 9.53 56.00 -5.59
C MET A 401 8.99 55.40 -4.29
N ASP A 402 9.88 54.92 -3.39
CA ASP A 402 9.58 54.33 -2.08
C ASP A 402 8.65 55.22 -1.21
N ASN A 403 8.64 56.54 -1.47
CA ASN A 403 7.78 57.51 -0.78
C ASN A 403 6.36 57.66 -1.35
N THR A 404 5.96 56.96 -2.42
CA THR A 404 4.63 57.16 -3.06
C THR A 404 3.53 56.17 -2.65
N PHE A 405 3.87 55.01 -2.07
CA PHE A 405 2.90 54.07 -1.48
C PHE A 405 3.16 53.87 0.02
N THR A 406 2.43 54.62 0.83
CA THR A 406 2.58 54.68 2.29
C THR A 406 1.78 53.59 3.01
N HIS A 407 2.19 53.24 4.23
CA HIS A 407 1.37 52.42 5.14
C HIS A 407 -0.08 52.93 5.29
N ARG A 408 -0.29 54.24 5.12
CA ARG A 408 -1.61 54.87 5.12
C ARG A 408 -2.47 54.44 3.92
N GLN A 409 -1.91 54.44 2.70
CA GLN A 409 -2.63 53.97 1.50
C GLN A 409 -2.92 52.47 1.59
N ALA A 410 -1.99 51.66 2.10
CA ALA A 410 -2.23 50.24 2.35
C ALA A 410 -3.42 50.03 3.31
N LEU A 411 -3.48 50.81 4.39
CA LEU A 411 -4.57 50.73 5.35
C LEU A 411 -5.91 51.18 4.75
N GLU A 412 -5.91 52.23 3.92
CA GLU A 412 -7.10 52.70 3.19
C GLU A 412 -7.64 51.61 2.25
N LEU A 413 -6.77 50.96 1.46
CA LEU A 413 -7.18 49.85 0.59
C LEU A 413 -7.71 48.64 1.37
N ALA A 414 -7.08 48.28 2.50
CA ALA A 414 -7.54 47.19 3.35
C ALA A 414 -8.95 47.46 3.92
N ARG A 415 -9.25 48.73 4.24
CA ARG A 415 -10.59 49.16 4.66
C ARG A 415 -11.61 49.09 3.54
N LEU A 416 -11.28 49.54 2.33
CA LEU A 416 -12.17 49.43 1.17
C LEU A 416 -12.55 47.96 0.87
N ILE A 417 -11.58 47.04 1.00
CA ILE A 417 -11.85 45.59 0.89
C ILE A 417 -12.81 45.15 1.99
N ALA A 418 -12.55 45.48 3.26
CA ALA A 418 -13.41 45.10 4.38
C ALA A 418 -14.85 45.66 4.24
N GLN A 419 -14.99 46.94 3.86
CA GLN A 419 -16.29 47.59 3.65
C GLN A 419 -17.09 47.00 2.48
N SER A 420 -16.46 46.26 1.58
CA SER A 420 -17.13 45.57 0.47
C SER A 420 -17.79 44.25 0.87
N MET A 421 -17.51 43.71 2.06
CA MET A 421 -17.99 42.38 2.45
C MET A 421 -19.51 42.33 2.59
N ASP A 422 -20.17 43.39 3.06
CA ASP A 422 -21.63 43.44 3.17
C ASP A 422 -22.31 43.23 1.81
N TYR A 423 -21.79 43.87 0.76
CA TYR A 423 -22.29 43.68 -0.61
C TYR A 423 -21.96 42.30 -1.17
N LEU A 424 -20.77 41.76 -0.90
CA LEU A 424 -20.39 40.43 -1.39
C LEU A 424 -21.13 39.29 -0.70
N LEU A 425 -21.52 39.49 0.56
CA LEU A 425 -22.17 38.46 1.38
C LEU A 425 -23.69 38.55 1.36
N SER A 426 -24.26 39.55 0.67
CA SER A 426 -25.69 39.73 0.51
C SER A 426 -26.37 38.54 -0.16
N GLU A 427 -27.60 38.22 0.26
CA GLU A 427 -28.28 36.98 -0.13
C GLU A 427 -28.43 36.82 -1.65
N ASP A 428 -28.57 37.93 -2.37
CA ASP A 428 -28.71 38.00 -3.82
C ASP A 428 -27.41 37.73 -4.60
N LYS A 429 -26.24 37.70 -3.92
CA LYS A 429 -24.95 37.33 -4.53
C LYS A 429 -24.64 35.83 -4.45
N HIS A 430 -25.50 35.07 -3.78
CA HIS A 430 -25.43 33.60 -3.66
C HIS A 430 -24.01 33.09 -3.36
N ILE A 431 -23.48 32.07 -4.06
CA ILE A 431 -22.15 31.49 -3.76
C ILE A 431 -20.99 32.26 -4.43
N LEU A 432 -21.26 33.03 -5.48
CA LEU A 432 -20.21 33.78 -6.19
C LEU A 432 -19.64 34.87 -5.30
N GLY A 433 -20.46 35.51 -4.48
CA GLY A 433 -20.02 36.48 -3.47
C GLY A 433 -19.00 35.91 -2.48
N PRO A 434 -19.38 34.91 -1.65
CA PRO A 434 -18.48 34.19 -0.75
C PRO A 434 -17.20 33.66 -1.41
N GLN A 435 -17.25 33.17 -2.65
CA GLN A 435 -16.05 32.72 -3.40
C GLN A 435 -15.05 33.85 -3.66
N LYS A 436 -15.50 35.11 -3.74
CA LYS A 436 -14.64 36.28 -3.98
C LYS A 436 -14.18 36.98 -2.70
N VAL A 437 -14.65 36.56 -1.53
CA VAL A 437 -14.23 37.13 -0.22
C VAL A 437 -12.84 36.64 0.18
N PHE A 438 -12.54 35.38 -0.09
CA PHE A 438 -11.43 34.66 0.55
C PHE A 438 -10.06 35.35 0.40
N PHE A 439 -9.56 35.50 -0.83
CA PHE A 439 -8.21 36.05 -1.09
C PHE A 439 -8.07 37.54 -0.72
N PRO A 440 -9.04 38.41 -1.08
CA PRO A 440 -9.02 39.82 -0.71
C PRO A 440 -9.04 40.09 0.80
N LEU A 441 -9.96 39.45 1.52
CA LEU A 441 -10.11 39.68 2.96
C LEU A 441 -8.88 39.18 3.74
N ARG A 442 -8.30 38.05 3.32
CA ARG A 442 -7.02 37.54 3.86
C ARG A 442 -5.88 38.54 3.65
N THR A 443 -5.84 39.18 2.48
CA THR A 443 -4.83 40.20 2.17
C THR A 443 -5.01 41.44 3.03
N ALA A 444 -6.25 41.90 3.25
CA ALA A 444 -6.56 42.99 4.17
C ALA A 444 -6.20 42.67 5.63
N MET A 445 -6.47 41.44 6.09
CA MET A 445 -6.08 40.98 7.44
C MET A 445 -4.58 41.09 7.69
N HIS A 446 -3.75 40.76 6.71
CA HIS A 446 -2.29 40.89 6.83
C HIS A 446 -1.87 42.35 7.05
N VAL A 447 -2.53 43.29 6.38
CA VAL A 447 -2.30 44.74 6.59
C VAL A 447 -2.79 45.17 7.98
N PHE A 448 -3.96 44.74 8.42
CA PHE A 448 -4.46 45.07 9.76
C PHE A 448 -3.56 44.51 10.88
N ALA A 449 -3.07 43.28 10.72
CA ALA A 449 -2.13 42.67 11.65
C ALA A 449 -0.79 43.43 11.69
N SER A 450 -0.19 43.71 10.54
CA SER A 450 1.10 44.41 10.45
C SER A 450 1.06 45.89 10.88
N THR A 451 -0.13 46.50 10.90
CA THR A 451 -0.34 47.90 11.32
C THR A 451 -1.00 48.06 12.70
N GLY A 452 -1.20 46.95 13.44
CA GLY A 452 -1.73 46.97 14.81
C GLY A 452 -3.22 47.35 14.92
N LYS A 453 -4.02 47.03 13.91
CA LYS A 453 -5.47 47.29 13.86
C LYS A 453 -6.27 46.06 14.31
N GLU A 454 -6.22 45.80 15.61
CA GLU A 454 -6.78 44.58 16.22
C GLU A 454 -8.32 44.48 16.09
N GLN A 455 -9.04 45.60 16.14
CA GLN A 455 -10.50 45.61 15.99
C GLN A 455 -10.92 45.23 14.56
N GLU A 456 -10.29 45.85 13.55
CA GLU A 456 -10.51 45.51 12.15
C GLU A 456 -10.09 44.06 11.82
N LEU A 457 -8.98 43.58 12.41
CA LEU A 457 -8.52 42.19 12.26
C LEU A 457 -9.53 41.17 12.84
N ALA A 458 -10.01 41.41 14.06
CA ALA A 458 -11.00 40.55 14.71
C ALA A 458 -12.32 40.52 13.93
N TRP A 459 -12.75 41.66 13.37
CA TRP A 459 -13.91 41.72 12.49
C TRP A 459 -13.75 40.82 11.25
N CYS A 460 -12.59 40.86 10.59
CA CYS A 460 -12.32 39.99 9.45
C CYS A 460 -12.30 38.50 9.82
N GLN A 461 -11.80 38.14 11.01
CA GLN A 461 -11.82 36.75 11.50
C GLN A 461 -13.26 36.25 11.68
N ASN A 462 -14.13 37.08 12.26
CA ASN A 462 -15.55 36.76 12.44
C ASN A 462 -16.29 36.55 11.10
N ILE A 463 -15.91 37.24 10.02
CA ILE A 463 -16.44 36.99 8.67
C ILE A 463 -16.11 35.57 8.21
N PHE A 464 -14.90 35.08 8.45
CA PHE A 464 -14.51 33.71 8.09
C PHE A 464 -15.24 32.66 8.92
N GLU A 465 -15.44 32.90 10.22
CA GLU A 465 -16.23 32.02 11.09
C GLU A 465 -17.70 31.96 10.66
N GLU A 466 -18.28 33.09 10.26
CA GLU A 466 -19.65 33.15 9.74
C GLU A 466 -19.78 32.42 8.40
N LEU A 467 -18.80 32.56 7.50
CA LEU A 467 -18.77 31.80 6.25
C LEU A 467 -18.73 30.29 6.50
N ASP A 468 -17.90 29.85 7.44
CA ASP A 468 -17.84 28.44 7.85
C ASP A 468 -19.18 27.97 8.44
N ARG A 469 -19.84 28.79 9.27
CA ARG A 469 -21.17 28.52 9.84
C ARG A 469 -22.25 28.39 8.77
N ARG A 470 -22.19 29.22 7.72
CA ARG A 470 -23.09 29.19 6.55
C ARG A 470 -22.79 28.04 5.57
N GLY A 471 -21.85 27.16 5.90
CA GLY A 471 -21.53 25.98 5.09
C GLY A 471 -20.59 26.27 3.92
N TYR A 472 -19.87 27.40 3.95
CA TYR A 472 -18.79 27.74 3.05
C TYR A 472 -17.45 27.50 3.77
N PRO A 473 -16.86 26.29 3.69
CA PRO A 473 -15.72 25.88 4.53
C PRO A 473 -14.38 26.54 4.14
N PHE A 474 -14.41 27.72 3.50
CA PHE A 474 -13.23 28.42 3.01
C PHE A 474 -12.30 28.85 4.15
N GLY A 475 -12.82 29.09 5.36
CA GLY A 475 -12.00 29.38 6.55
C GLY A 475 -11.10 28.22 6.95
N LYS A 476 -11.64 26.99 6.92
CA LYS A 476 -10.89 25.75 7.24
C LYS A 476 -9.92 25.31 6.14
N ILE A 477 -10.20 25.63 4.86
CA ILE A 477 -9.39 25.16 3.71
C ILE A 477 -7.98 25.77 3.70
N LEU A 478 -7.82 27.02 4.16
CA LEU A 478 -6.52 27.73 4.08
C LEU A 478 -5.92 28.08 5.46
N ALA A 479 -6.60 27.76 6.57
CA ALA A 479 -5.91 27.46 7.82
C ALA A 479 -4.91 26.29 7.68
N ARG A 480 -5.13 25.40 6.69
CA ARG A 480 -4.23 24.29 6.33
C ARG A 480 -3.03 24.69 5.45
N THR A 481 -3.04 25.86 4.81
CA THR A 481 -1.87 26.42 4.12
C THR A 481 -1.06 27.28 5.08
N SER A 482 -0.34 26.63 5.98
CA SER A 482 0.70 27.25 6.79
C SER A 482 1.95 27.50 5.94
N LEU A 483 1.89 28.51 5.09
CA LEU A 483 3.07 29.17 4.53
C LEU A 483 2.77 30.65 4.57
N ILE A 484 3.06 31.29 5.72
CA ILE A 484 3.30 32.72 5.97
C ILE A 484 3.08 32.91 7.48
N LEU A 485 4.16 32.76 8.27
CA LEU A 485 4.45 33.38 9.57
C LEU A 485 5.75 32.71 10.07
N ASP A 486 6.87 33.14 9.50
CA ASP A 486 8.16 32.99 10.16
C ASP A 486 8.25 34.09 11.25
N PHE A 487 8.77 33.73 12.43
CA PHE A 487 8.91 34.51 13.67
C PHE A 487 7.71 34.54 14.64
N ALA A 488 7.53 33.47 15.41
CA ALA A 488 7.62 33.48 16.89
C ALA A 488 7.24 32.09 17.47
N MET A 489 8.08 31.58 18.36
CA MET A 489 7.96 30.29 19.04
C MET A 489 6.71 30.18 19.93
N ALA A 490 5.94 29.10 19.79
CA ALA A 490 5.57 28.17 20.87
C ALA A 490 4.46 27.20 20.42
N ALA A 491 4.79 25.91 20.34
CA ALA A 491 3.88 24.76 20.44
C ALA A 491 2.46 24.92 19.85
N THR A 492 2.32 24.91 18.53
CA THR A 492 1.03 24.68 17.88
C THR A 492 0.71 23.18 17.91
N LEU A 493 -0.19 22.78 18.81
CA LEU A 493 -0.93 21.52 18.68
C LEU A 493 -1.48 21.44 17.25
N ASP A 494 -1.13 20.37 16.53
CA ASP A 494 -1.82 20.04 15.28
C ASP A 494 -3.31 19.85 15.63
N ILE A 495 -4.22 20.61 15.04
CA ILE A 495 -5.67 20.45 15.29
C ILE A 495 -6.10 19.00 15.02
N ARG A 496 -5.40 18.28 14.14
CA ARG A 496 -5.59 16.84 13.89
C ARG A 496 -5.23 15.95 15.08
N THR A 497 -4.30 16.39 15.93
CA THR A 497 -3.98 15.75 17.22
C THR A 497 -4.89 16.21 18.36
N SER A 498 -5.52 17.39 18.24
CA SER A 498 -6.42 17.91 19.27
C SER A 498 -7.77 17.17 19.34
N GLU A 499 -8.17 16.50 18.25
CA GLU A 499 -9.34 15.60 18.24
C GLU A 499 -9.01 14.17 18.73
N LEU A 500 -7.72 13.80 18.77
CA LEU A 500 -7.28 12.50 19.28
C LEU A 500 -7.33 12.52 20.81
N ARG A 501 -7.98 11.52 21.38
CA ARG A 501 -8.10 11.37 22.84
C ARG A 501 -6.81 10.84 23.43
N GLU A 502 -6.21 9.83 22.79
CA GLU A 502 -4.97 9.20 23.22
C GLU A 502 -3.96 9.16 22.05
N PRO A 503 -3.37 10.30 21.67
CA PRO A 503 -2.48 10.37 20.52
C PRO A 503 -1.20 9.55 20.73
N VAL A 504 -0.98 8.55 19.89
CA VAL A 504 0.24 7.72 19.87
C VAL A 504 0.90 7.77 18.49
N ASP A 505 2.22 7.59 18.42
CA ASP A 505 2.92 7.49 17.13
C ASP A 505 2.47 6.24 16.37
N ILE A 506 2.44 6.29 15.03
CA ILE A 506 2.14 5.10 14.20
C ILE A 506 3.10 3.95 14.52
N ALA A 507 4.40 4.26 14.73
CA ALA A 507 5.39 3.27 15.14
C ALA A 507 5.01 2.60 16.48
N THR A 508 4.68 3.41 17.50
CA THR A 508 4.21 2.90 18.79
C THR A 508 2.96 2.04 18.65
N TYR A 509 1.99 2.47 17.83
CA TYR A 509 0.76 1.73 17.59
C TYR A 509 1.04 0.35 16.98
N LEU A 510 1.79 0.32 15.87
CA LEU A 510 2.15 -0.91 15.16
C LEU A 510 2.87 -1.90 16.08
N LEU A 511 3.94 -1.44 16.74
CA LEU A 511 4.76 -2.28 17.60
C LEU A 511 3.99 -2.76 18.86
N THR A 512 3.13 -1.91 19.42
CA THR A 512 2.24 -2.32 20.53
C THR A 512 1.28 -3.42 20.08
N ARG A 513 0.72 -3.33 18.87
CA ARG A 513 -0.14 -4.41 18.33
C ARG A 513 0.62 -5.72 18.15
N LEU A 514 1.84 -5.68 17.62
CA LEU A 514 2.69 -6.87 17.50
C LEU A 514 2.95 -7.51 18.88
N LYS A 515 3.30 -6.70 19.89
CA LYS A 515 3.49 -7.17 21.28
C LYS A 515 2.21 -7.75 21.86
N GLN A 516 1.04 -7.14 21.63
CA GLN A 516 -0.27 -7.67 22.06
C GLN A 516 -0.60 -9.03 21.44
N MET A 517 -0.07 -9.32 20.26
CA MET A 517 -0.18 -10.61 19.57
C MET A 517 0.89 -11.62 20.00
N GLY A 518 1.74 -11.27 20.96
CA GLY A 518 2.77 -12.16 21.53
C GLY A 518 4.09 -12.14 20.79
N ILE A 519 4.37 -11.14 19.95
CA ILE A 519 5.65 -10.98 19.28
C ILE A 519 6.59 -10.20 20.21
N ASP A 520 7.57 -10.90 20.78
CA ASP A 520 8.58 -10.32 21.69
C ASP A 520 9.90 -10.00 20.98
N SER A 521 10.14 -10.64 19.84
CA SER A 521 11.31 -10.43 18.99
C SER A 521 10.93 -10.19 17.54
N ILE A 522 11.59 -9.22 16.89
CA ILE A 522 11.40 -8.91 15.48
C ILE A 522 12.69 -9.19 14.70
N HIS A 523 12.54 -9.95 13.63
CA HIS A 523 13.62 -10.33 12.71
C HIS A 523 13.84 -9.23 11.67
N GLY A 524 15.01 -9.21 11.03
CA GLY A 524 15.28 -8.31 9.92
C GLY A 524 16.65 -7.66 9.95
N LEU A 525 16.82 -6.66 9.07
CA LEU A 525 18.05 -5.89 8.90
C LEU A 525 17.78 -4.38 8.94
N PRO A 526 18.70 -3.59 9.52
CA PRO A 526 18.59 -2.15 9.52
C PRO A 526 18.88 -1.58 8.12
N GLY A 527 18.16 -0.53 7.75
CA GLY A 527 18.45 0.30 6.59
C GLY A 527 17.91 1.71 6.82
N ASP A 528 18.44 2.69 6.11
CA ASP A 528 18.15 4.12 6.32
C ASP A 528 16.65 4.46 6.36
N PHE A 529 15.82 3.75 5.58
CA PHE A 529 14.36 3.95 5.58
C PHE A 529 13.60 3.32 6.76
N ASN A 530 14.23 2.47 7.57
CA ASN A 530 13.59 1.83 8.73
C ASN A 530 14.23 2.18 10.10
N LEU A 531 15.39 2.84 10.14
CA LEU A 531 16.08 3.17 11.41
C LEU A 531 15.18 3.90 12.41
N ALA A 532 14.41 4.88 11.93
CA ALA A 532 13.50 5.64 12.80
C ALA A 532 12.38 4.79 13.41
N LEU A 533 11.97 3.68 12.76
CA LEU A 533 11.05 2.70 13.33
C LEU A 533 11.78 1.82 14.35
N LEU A 534 13.00 1.38 14.05
CA LEU A 534 13.79 0.50 14.93
C LEU A 534 14.13 1.16 16.27
N ASP A 535 14.28 2.49 16.30
CA ASP A 535 14.51 3.27 17.53
C ASP A 535 13.39 3.07 18.59
N TYR A 536 12.18 2.66 18.19
CA TYR A 536 11.05 2.44 19.10
C TYR A 536 11.03 1.04 19.75
N LEU A 537 11.83 0.08 19.25
CA LEU A 537 11.80 -1.29 19.76
C LEU A 537 12.17 -1.40 21.25
N PRO A 538 13.26 -0.75 21.74
CA PRO A 538 13.65 -0.85 23.15
C PRO A 538 12.60 -0.30 24.11
N ASP A 539 11.93 0.80 23.74
CA ASP A 539 10.91 1.46 24.56
C ASP A 539 9.65 0.60 24.75
N LEU A 540 9.44 -0.41 23.89
CA LEU A 540 8.31 -1.33 23.92
C LEU A 540 8.66 -2.74 24.36
N ASP A 541 9.87 -2.95 24.88
CA ASP A 541 10.36 -4.27 25.30
C ASP A 541 10.27 -5.29 24.15
N ILE A 542 10.61 -4.87 22.93
CA ILE A 542 10.73 -5.74 21.77
C ILE A 542 12.22 -5.90 21.45
N THR A 543 12.67 -7.14 21.37
CA THR A 543 14.06 -7.45 21.03
C THR A 543 14.25 -7.36 19.51
N TRP A 544 15.24 -6.58 19.09
CA TRP A 544 15.73 -6.60 17.72
C TRP A 544 16.68 -7.79 17.53
N VAL A 545 16.31 -8.73 16.64
CA VAL A 545 17.13 -9.93 16.41
C VAL A 545 18.38 -9.61 15.58
N GLY A 546 18.22 -8.79 14.54
CA GLY A 546 19.30 -8.28 13.68
C GLY A 546 20.03 -9.35 12.88
N ASN A 547 19.32 -10.09 12.02
CA ASN A 547 19.83 -11.23 11.25
C ASN A 547 20.98 -10.88 10.27
N CYS A 548 21.61 -11.91 9.69
CA CYS A 548 22.77 -11.73 8.80
C CYS A 548 22.41 -11.26 7.37
N ASN A 549 21.25 -11.66 6.87
CA ASN A 549 20.66 -11.19 5.62
C ASN A 549 19.13 -11.35 5.68
N GLU A 550 18.40 -10.70 4.78
CA GLU A 550 16.95 -10.68 4.83
C GLU A 550 16.35 -12.06 4.55
N LEU A 551 16.87 -12.83 3.59
CA LEU A 551 16.37 -14.19 3.32
C LEU A 551 16.32 -15.05 4.59
N ASN A 552 17.43 -15.09 5.33
CA ASN A 552 17.55 -15.81 6.58
C ASN A 552 16.62 -15.23 7.66
N ALA A 553 16.47 -13.90 7.71
CA ALA A 553 15.53 -13.23 8.61
C ALA A 553 14.08 -13.70 8.36
N GLY A 554 13.69 -13.86 7.10
CA GLY A 554 12.38 -14.39 6.72
C GLY A 554 12.19 -15.84 7.14
N TYR A 555 13.20 -16.69 6.94
CA TYR A 555 13.16 -18.08 7.41
C TYR A 555 13.12 -18.18 8.94
N ALA A 556 13.85 -17.33 9.65
CA ALA A 556 13.79 -17.26 11.10
C ALA A 556 12.42 -16.77 11.58
N ALA A 557 11.84 -15.76 10.93
CA ALA A 557 10.48 -15.30 11.21
C ALA A 557 9.45 -16.42 10.98
N ASP A 558 9.59 -17.22 9.91
CA ASP A 558 8.73 -18.39 9.66
C ASP A 558 8.84 -19.40 10.82
N GLY A 559 10.05 -19.81 11.20
CA GLY A 559 10.29 -20.72 12.32
C GLY A 559 9.74 -20.21 13.65
N TYR A 560 9.94 -18.92 13.95
CA TYR A 560 9.41 -18.26 15.14
C TYR A 560 7.87 -18.30 15.16
N ALA A 561 7.21 -18.01 14.03
CA ALA A 561 5.75 -18.05 13.91
C ALA A 561 5.17 -19.46 14.12
N ARG A 562 5.90 -20.53 13.74
CA ARG A 562 5.46 -21.92 13.99
C ARG A 562 5.40 -22.28 15.48
N ILE A 563 6.12 -21.54 16.33
CA ILE A 563 6.12 -21.74 17.79
C ILE A 563 5.21 -20.72 18.49
N LYS A 564 5.31 -19.44 18.13
CA LYS A 564 4.60 -18.33 18.79
C LYS A 564 3.23 -18.04 18.19
N GLY A 565 2.91 -18.63 17.05
CA GLY A 565 1.64 -18.48 16.34
C GLY A 565 1.59 -17.30 15.36
N ILE A 566 2.54 -16.36 15.44
CA ILE A 566 2.75 -15.25 14.49
C ILE A 566 4.16 -14.68 14.70
N SER A 567 4.73 -14.05 13.66
CA SER A 567 5.99 -13.32 13.74
C SER A 567 5.97 -12.06 12.88
N ALA A 568 7.02 -11.25 13.01
CA ALA A 568 7.24 -10.09 12.16
C ALA A 568 8.70 -10.02 11.69
N VAL A 569 8.89 -9.45 10.51
CA VAL A 569 10.19 -9.14 9.90
C VAL A 569 10.19 -7.71 9.36
N ILE A 570 11.20 -6.92 9.72
CA ILE A 570 11.38 -5.55 9.24
C ILE A 570 12.53 -5.50 8.23
N THR A 571 12.27 -4.97 7.03
CA THR A 571 13.30 -4.74 6.01
C THR A 571 13.33 -3.28 5.56
N THR A 572 14.37 -2.91 4.82
CA THR A 572 14.44 -1.63 4.11
C THR A 572 13.86 -1.76 2.70
N PHE A 573 13.45 -0.64 2.13
CA PHE A 573 12.87 -0.54 0.78
C PHE A 573 13.83 -1.06 -0.31
N GLY A 574 13.27 -1.73 -1.32
CA GLY A 574 13.99 -2.25 -2.48
C GLY A 574 14.94 -3.40 -2.17
N VAL A 575 16.15 -3.11 -1.70
CA VAL A 575 17.21 -4.15 -1.57
C VAL A 575 16.91 -5.20 -0.50
N GLY A 576 16.27 -4.79 0.60
CA GLY A 576 15.93 -5.70 1.68
C GLY A 576 14.71 -6.54 1.33
N GLU A 577 13.61 -5.88 0.95
CA GLU A 577 12.37 -6.58 0.61
C GLU A 577 12.46 -7.50 -0.61
N LEU A 578 13.41 -7.28 -1.54
CA LEU A 578 13.66 -8.17 -2.68
C LEU A 578 14.58 -9.35 -2.37
N SER A 579 15.28 -9.33 -1.23
CA SER A 579 16.05 -10.48 -0.74
C SER A 579 15.19 -11.47 0.08
N LEU A 580 14.02 -11.03 0.53
CA LEU A 580 13.04 -11.78 1.31
C LEU A 580 11.97 -12.61 0.55
N PRO A 581 11.62 -12.38 -0.75
CA PRO A 581 10.41 -12.96 -1.34
C PRO A 581 10.36 -14.48 -1.32
N ASN A 582 11.51 -15.16 -1.42
CA ASN A 582 11.57 -16.62 -1.32
C ASN A 582 11.10 -17.13 0.05
N ALA A 583 11.48 -16.45 1.15
CA ALA A 583 11.02 -16.79 2.49
C ALA A 583 9.52 -16.50 2.67
N ILE A 584 9.04 -15.33 2.22
CA ILE A 584 7.63 -14.97 2.32
C ILE A 584 6.75 -15.89 1.46
N ALA A 585 7.18 -16.23 0.25
CA ALA A 585 6.50 -17.19 -0.60
C ALA A 585 6.42 -18.58 0.08
N GLY A 586 7.49 -18.99 0.75
CA GLY A 586 7.49 -20.20 1.58
C GLY A 586 6.48 -20.16 2.71
N SER A 587 6.44 -19.06 3.47
CA SER A 587 5.44 -18.86 4.53
C SER A 587 4.01 -18.82 3.96
N TYR A 588 3.80 -18.23 2.78
CA TYR A 588 2.51 -18.21 2.10
C TYR A 588 2.07 -19.62 1.66
N ALA A 589 2.98 -20.39 1.08
CA ALA A 589 2.73 -21.76 0.65
C ALA A 589 2.41 -22.69 1.84
N GLU A 590 3.14 -22.53 2.94
CA GLU A 590 3.09 -23.39 4.13
C GLU A 590 2.07 -22.94 5.19
N TYR A 591 1.27 -21.92 4.88
CA TYR A 591 0.30 -21.30 5.80
C TYR A 591 0.95 -20.85 7.13
N VAL A 592 2.00 -20.03 7.04
CA VAL A 592 2.67 -19.43 8.19
C VAL A 592 2.39 -17.91 8.26
N PRO A 593 1.89 -17.40 9.40
CA PRO A 593 1.57 -15.99 9.59
C PRO A 593 2.82 -15.16 9.88
N VAL A 594 3.33 -14.46 8.85
CA VAL A 594 4.50 -13.58 8.94
C VAL A 594 4.13 -12.17 8.51
N VAL A 595 4.32 -11.18 9.39
CA VAL A 595 4.09 -9.77 9.08
C VAL A 595 5.36 -9.17 8.48
N HIS A 596 5.37 -8.89 7.18
CA HIS A 596 6.49 -8.24 6.51
C HIS A 596 6.30 -6.71 6.52
N ILE A 597 7.15 -6.01 7.28
CA ILE A 597 7.11 -4.56 7.44
C ILE A 597 8.29 -3.95 6.69
N VAL A 598 8.03 -2.98 5.81
CA VAL A 598 9.05 -2.30 5.02
C VAL A 598 9.10 -0.83 5.38
N GLY A 599 10.25 -0.37 5.86
CA GLY A 599 10.52 1.06 5.95
C GLY A 599 10.71 1.64 4.56
N THR A 600 9.92 2.65 4.18
CA THR A 600 9.90 3.21 2.83
C THR A 600 10.30 4.70 2.80
N PRO A 601 10.74 5.23 1.64
CA PRO A 601 11.00 6.65 1.48
C PRO A 601 9.83 7.54 1.89
N SER A 602 10.09 8.81 2.21
CA SER A 602 9.01 9.70 2.66
C SER A 602 7.88 9.81 1.63
N THR A 603 6.65 10.02 2.09
CA THR A 603 5.49 10.19 1.19
C THR A 603 5.72 11.31 0.16
N SER A 604 6.40 12.39 0.57
CA SER A 604 6.77 13.49 -0.31
C SER A 604 7.76 13.07 -1.42
N SER A 605 8.75 12.24 -1.10
CA SER A 605 9.73 11.76 -2.08
C SER A 605 9.07 10.81 -3.08
N GLN A 606 8.18 9.95 -2.60
CA GLN A 606 7.41 9.03 -3.44
C GLN A 606 6.50 9.80 -4.41
N ALA A 607 5.75 10.78 -3.90
CA ALA A 607 4.83 11.60 -4.71
C ALA A 607 5.54 12.41 -5.80
N ASN A 608 6.77 12.86 -5.54
CA ASN A 608 7.58 13.61 -6.50
C ASN A 608 8.38 12.70 -7.46
N GLY A 609 8.24 11.38 -7.38
CA GLY A 609 8.96 10.44 -8.24
C GLY A 609 10.49 10.58 -8.14
N MET A 610 11.01 10.92 -6.95
CA MET A 610 12.44 11.19 -6.76
C MET A 610 13.28 9.96 -7.11
N LEU A 611 14.45 10.19 -7.72
CA LEU A 611 15.41 9.13 -8.01
C LEU A 611 16.27 8.85 -6.78
N LEU A 612 15.79 7.96 -5.91
CA LEU A 612 16.48 7.57 -4.69
C LEU A 612 17.27 6.27 -4.88
N HIS A 613 18.29 6.07 -4.03
CA HIS A 613 18.91 4.75 -3.88
C HIS A 613 17.86 3.72 -3.44
N HIS A 614 18.13 2.45 -3.73
CA HIS A 614 17.19 1.33 -3.54
C HIS A 614 15.89 1.41 -4.38
N THR A 615 15.82 2.29 -5.40
CA THR A 615 14.75 2.29 -6.41
C THR A 615 15.23 1.67 -7.72
N LEU A 616 14.30 1.43 -8.65
CA LEU A 616 14.64 1.08 -10.04
C LEU A 616 15.05 2.29 -10.89
N GLY A 617 15.19 3.49 -10.30
CA GLY A 617 15.57 4.70 -11.02
C GLY A 617 14.52 5.23 -12.00
N ASN A 618 13.25 4.84 -11.85
CA ASN A 618 12.16 5.17 -12.78
C ASN A 618 11.03 6.02 -12.14
N GLY A 619 11.20 6.44 -10.88
CA GLY A 619 10.19 7.21 -10.14
C GLY A 619 8.96 6.42 -9.67
N ASN A 620 8.89 5.11 -9.90
CA ASN A 620 7.79 4.26 -9.42
C ASN A 620 8.16 3.55 -8.11
N PHE A 621 7.53 3.99 -7.02
CA PHE A 621 7.75 3.41 -5.68
C PHE A 621 6.79 2.25 -5.35
N ASN A 622 5.82 1.94 -6.21
CA ASN A 622 4.85 0.88 -5.97
C ASN A 622 5.33 -0.50 -6.43
N THR A 623 6.37 -0.57 -7.27
CA THR A 623 6.79 -1.82 -7.93
C THR A 623 6.99 -2.98 -6.95
N PHE A 624 7.64 -2.74 -5.81
CA PHE A 624 7.93 -3.83 -4.87
C PHE A 624 6.70 -4.25 -4.06
N ALA A 625 5.83 -3.30 -3.70
CA ALA A 625 4.54 -3.64 -3.09
C ALA A 625 3.63 -4.43 -4.06
N ASP A 626 3.66 -4.10 -5.36
CA ASP A 626 2.92 -4.85 -6.39
C ASP A 626 3.46 -6.28 -6.53
N MET A 627 4.78 -6.48 -6.38
CA MET A 627 5.39 -7.81 -6.32
C MET A 627 4.97 -8.57 -5.05
N ALA A 628 5.02 -7.91 -3.89
CA ALA A 628 4.65 -8.51 -2.60
C ALA A 628 3.17 -8.94 -2.55
N ALA A 629 2.28 -8.24 -3.25
CA ALA A 629 0.86 -8.56 -3.34
C ALA A 629 0.56 -9.97 -3.89
N HIS A 630 1.51 -10.58 -4.62
CA HIS A 630 1.34 -11.95 -5.13
C HIS A 630 1.62 -13.05 -4.10
N ILE A 631 2.25 -12.70 -2.96
CA ILE A 631 2.68 -13.63 -1.91
C ILE A 631 2.25 -13.16 -0.51
N ALA A 632 1.28 -12.25 -0.43
CA ALA A 632 0.67 -11.75 0.78
C ALA A 632 -0.86 -11.82 0.66
N VAL A 633 -1.57 -12.06 1.76
CA VAL A 633 -3.05 -12.04 1.77
C VAL A 633 -3.62 -10.64 1.93
N ASP A 634 -2.81 -9.68 2.39
CA ASP A 634 -3.16 -8.28 2.50
C ASP A 634 -1.93 -7.38 2.30
N VAL A 635 -2.15 -6.19 1.74
CA VAL A 635 -1.13 -5.17 1.47
C VAL A 635 -1.61 -3.84 2.04
N ALA A 636 -1.01 -3.41 3.15
CA ALA A 636 -1.33 -2.16 3.82
C ALA A 636 -0.23 -1.12 3.56
N LYS A 637 -0.58 -0.11 2.74
CA LYS A 637 0.31 1.03 2.44
C LYS A 637 -0.05 2.18 3.38
N LEU A 638 0.72 2.36 4.45
CA LEU A 638 0.43 3.36 5.47
C LEU A 638 0.83 4.75 4.97
N THR A 639 0.04 5.36 4.07
CA THR A 639 0.31 6.68 3.47
C THR A 639 -0.50 7.81 4.10
N ASP A 640 -1.52 7.47 4.90
CA ASP A 640 -2.39 8.42 5.59
C ASP A 640 -2.55 8.04 7.08
N PRO A 641 -2.17 8.91 8.03
CA PRO A 641 -2.37 8.66 9.45
C PRO A 641 -3.84 8.37 9.85
N ARG A 642 -4.83 8.88 9.11
CA ARG A 642 -6.26 8.69 9.42
C ARG A 642 -6.70 7.23 9.37
N ASP A 643 -6.13 6.47 8.44
CA ASP A 643 -6.50 5.09 8.19
C ASP A 643 -5.48 4.09 8.74
N ALA A 644 -4.29 4.57 9.14
CA ALA A 644 -3.17 3.71 9.52
C ALA A 644 -3.50 2.72 10.65
N ALA A 645 -4.17 3.18 11.72
CA ALA A 645 -4.56 2.30 12.83
C ALA A 645 -5.51 1.18 12.38
N ALA A 646 -6.47 1.48 11.51
CA ALA A 646 -7.42 0.50 11.00
C ALA A 646 -6.76 -0.47 10.00
N GLN A 647 -5.88 0.02 9.13
CA GLN A 647 -5.11 -0.82 8.20
C GLN A 647 -4.18 -1.78 8.94
N ILE A 648 -3.47 -1.30 9.98
CA ILE A 648 -2.62 -2.14 10.83
C ILE A 648 -3.46 -3.24 11.49
N ASP A 649 -4.56 -2.88 12.17
CA ASP A 649 -5.42 -3.86 12.85
C ASP A 649 -5.95 -4.92 11.87
N HIS A 650 -6.36 -4.49 10.66
CA HIS A 650 -6.87 -5.38 9.62
C HIS A 650 -5.80 -6.34 9.10
N ALA A 651 -4.65 -5.82 8.66
CA ALA A 651 -3.57 -6.63 8.12
C ALA A 651 -3.08 -7.66 9.16
N LEU A 652 -2.90 -7.26 10.41
CA LEU A 652 -2.48 -8.17 11.48
C LEU A 652 -3.52 -9.26 11.77
N ARG A 653 -4.82 -8.91 11.76
CA ARG A 653 -5.91 -9.86 11.91
C ARG A 653 -5.92 -10.89 10.78
N GLU A 654 -5.84 -10.43 9.53
CA GLU A 654 -5.85 -11.32 8.36
C GLU A 654 -4.61 -12.21 8.31
N CYS A 655 -3.44 -11.68 8.70
CA CYS A 655 -2.22 -12.47 8.82
C CYS A 655 -2.44 -13.70 9.72
N TYR A 656 -2.99 -13.47 10.92
CA TYR A 656 -3.24 -14.54 11.88
C TYR A 656 -4.34 -15.50 11.43
N LEU A 657 -5.50 -15.00 10.98
CA LEU A 657 -6.66 -15.83 10.67
C LEU A 657 -6.48 -16.67 9.40
N GLN A 658 -5.93 -16.07 8.35
CA GLN A 658 -5.58 -16.80 7.13
C GLN A 658 -4.34 -17.67 7.31
N SER A 659 -3.60 -17.46 8.41
CA SER A 659 -2.31 -18.08 8.69
C SER A 659 -1.36 -17.86 7.51
N ARG A 660 -1.23 -16.62 7.03
CA ARG A 660 -0.45 -16.29 5.83
C ARG A 660 0.22 -14.93 5.95
N PRO A 661 1.25 -14.64 5.14
CA PRO A 661 1.95 -13.37 5.22
C PRO A 661 1.08 -12.16 4.84
N VAL A 662 1.39 -11.03 5.45
CA VAL A 662 0.88 -9.70 5.05
C VAL A 662 2.04 -8.75 4.85
N TYR A 663 1.84 -7.73 4.03
CA TYR A 663 2.86 -6.75 3.70
C TYR A 663 2.41 -5.35 4.12
N LEU A 664 3.25 -4.67 4.90
CA LEU A 664 3.00 -3.33 5.43
C LEU A 664 4.13 -2.39 5.04
N THR A 665 3.81 -1.24 4.42
CA THR A 665 4.81 -0.18 4.22
C THR A 665 4.63 0.94 5.23
N LEU A 666 5.76 1.42 5.79
CA LEU A 666 5.79 2.58 6.68
C LEU A 666 6.77 3.62 6.15
N PRO A 667 6.29 4.72 5.56
CA PRO A 667 7.12 5.86 5.15
C PRO A 667 7.81 6.54 6.32
N THR A 668 9.07 6.98 6.12
CA THR A 668 9.89 7.61 7.17
C THR A 668 9.26 8.83 7.83
N ASP A 669 8.49 9.63 7.08
CA ASP A 669 7.80 10.81 7.58
C ASP A 669 6.51 10.50 8.36
N LEU A 670 6.03 9.25 8.29
CA LEU A 670 4.83 8.80 8.97
C LEU A 670 5.11 8.06 10.29
N VAL A 671 6.33 7.58 10.50
CA VAL A 671 6.77 6.92 11.75
C VAL A 671 6.32 7.66 13.01
N LYS A 672 6.52 8.99 13.05
CA LYS A 672 6.20 9.87 14.19
C LYS A 672 4.86 10.58 14.07
N LYS A 673 4.03 10.26 13.07
CA LYS A 673 2.69 10.85 12.97
C LYS A 673 1.78 10.21 14.01
N LYS A 674 0.85 11.01 14.53
CA LYS A 674 -0.06 10.58 15.57
C LYS A 674 -1.31 9.91 14.99
N VAL A 675 -1.77 8.87 15.67
CA VAL A 675 -3.06 8.19 15.47
C VAL A 675 -3.78 8.02 16.79
N GLU A 676 -5.07 7.67 16.74
CA GLU A 676 -5.86 7.41 17.95
C GLU A 676 -5.42 6.10 18.62
N GLY A 677 -4.99 6.21 19.88
CA GLY A 677 -4.52 5.11 20.71
C GLY A 677 -5.63 4.33 21.43
N GLU A 678 -6.87 4.85 21.49
CA GLU A 678 -8.00 4.18 22.17
C GLU A 678 -8.19 2.72 21.72
N ARG A 679 -7.92 2.41 20.44
CA ARG A 679 -8.00 1.04 19.90
C ARG A 679 -7.04 0.06 20.58
N LEU A 680 -5.94 0.53 21.15
CA LEU A 680 -4.95 -0.30 21.86
C LEU A 680 -5.48 -0.82 23.21
N LYS A 681 -6.54 -0.21 23.77
CA LYS A 681 -7.19 -0.71 25.01
C LYS A 681 -7.86 -2.06 24.83
N THR A 682 -8.27 -2.37 23.60
CA THR A 682 -8.92 -3.64 23.24
C THR A 682 -8.02 -4.41 22.30
N LYS A 683 -7.69 -5.66 22.65
CA LYS A 683 -6.91 -6.53 21.75
C LYS A 683 -7.67 -6.77 20.44
N ILE A 684 -6.93 -7.01 19.36
CA ILE A 684 -7.52 -7.43 18.07
C ILE A 684 -8.29 -8.73 18.30
N ASP A 685 -9.50 -8.82 17.75
CA ASP A 685 -10.27 -10.05 17.77
C ASP A 685 -9.70 -11.05 16.76
N LEU A 686 -9.04 -12.07 17.31
CA LEU A 686 -8.43 -13.19 16.58
C LEU A 686 -9.33 -14.43 16.57
N SER A 687 -10.61 -14.30 16.95
CA SER A 687 -11.55 -15.41 16.88
C SER A 687 -11.77 -15.83 15.41
N PRO A 688 -11.81 -17.16 15.12
CA PRO A 688 -12.12 -17.64 13.80
C PRO A 688 -13.50 -17.15 13.33
N HIS A 689 -13.65 -17.02 12.01
CA HIS A 689 -14.96 -16.74 11.43
C HIS A 689 -15.96 -17.84 11.83
N LYS A 690 -17.12 -17.42 12.35
CA LYS A 690 -18.20 -18.34 12.68
C LYS A 690 -18.81 -18.88 11.38
N ASN A 691 -19.02 -20.18 11.34
CA ASN A 691 -19.79 -20.80 10.28
C ASN A 691 -21.25 -20.33 10.35
N ASP A 692 -21.94 -20.35 9.22
CA ASP A 692 -23.41 -20.26 9.21
C ASP A 692 -23.99 -21.46 9.99
N PRO A 693 -24.77 -21.25 11.07
CA PRO A 693 -25.19 -22.35 11.94
C PRO A 693 -26.00 -23.43 11.22
N ALA A 694 -26.89 -23.05 10.30
CA ALA A 694 -27.76 -23.98 9.60
C ALA A 694 -26.98 -24.83 8.58
N LYS A 695 -26.07 -24.21 7.82
CA LYS A 695 -25.16 -24.94 6.91
C LYS A 695 -24.23 -25.86 7.68
N GLU A 696 -23.70 -25.40 8.79
CA GLU A 696 -22.83 -26.20 9.65
C GLU A 696 -23.57 -27.42 10.20
N ASP A 697 -24.77 -27.23 10.77
CA ASP A 697 -25.58 -28.34 11.29
C ASP A 697 -25.89 -29.37 10.21
N TYR A 698 -26.27 -28.92 9.01
CA TYR A 698 -26.50 -29.80 7.86
C TYR A 698 -25.24 -30.61 7.49
N VAL A 699 -24.07 -29.96 7.40
CA VAL A 699 -22.81 -30.65 7.10
C VAL A 699 -22.51 -31.70 8.17
N VAL A 700 -22.66 -31.35 9.45
CA VAL A 700 -22.39 -32.28 10.56
C VAL A 700 -23.36 -33.47 10.50
N GLU A 701 -24.65 -33.28 10.19
CA GLU A 701 -25.60 -34.40 9.96
C GLU A 701 -25.14 -35.34 8.83
N VAL A 702 -24.72 -34.77 7.69
CA VAL A 702 -24.26 -35.57 6.54
C VAL A 702 -23.00 -36.36 6.89
N VAL A 703 -22.06 -35.76 7.63
CA VAL A 703 -20.84 -36.44 8.09
C VAL A 703 -21.19 -37.56 9.08
N LEU A 704 -22.02 -37.29 10.09
CA LEU A 704 -22.44 -38.29 11.08
C LEU A 704 -23.10 -39.50 10.42
N LYS A 705 -23.94 -39.28 9.40
CA LYS A 705 -24.55 -40.36 8.62
C LYS A 705 -23.49 -41.30 8.05
N TYR A 706 -22.52 -40.77 7.32
CA TYR A 706 -21.48 -41.61 6.71
C TYR A 706 -20.57 -42.26 7.75
N LEU A 707 -20.26 -41.54 8.83
CA LEU A 707 -19.44 -42.06 9.93
C LEU A 707 -20.11 -43.23 10.66
N THR A 708 -21.44 -43.17 10.85
CA THR A 708 -22.22 -44.24 11.49
C THR A 708 -22.33 -45.50 10.61
N GLU A 709 -22.42 -45.32 9.30
CA GLU A 709 -22.51 -46.42 8.33
C GLU A 709 -21.16 -47.16 8.17
N ALA A 710 -20.05 -46.44 8.33
CA ALA A 710 -18.70 -46.97 8.13
C ALA A 710 -18.33 -48.10 9.10
N LYS A 711 -17.56 -49.07 8.59
CA LYS A 711 -17.06 -50.24 9.33
C LYS A 711 -15.53 -50.25 9.47
N SER A 712 -14.83 -49.46 8.66
CA SER A 712 -13.37 -49.41 8.62
C SER A 712 -12.85 -47.97 8.46
N ALA A 713 -13.53 -47.01 9.10
CA ALA A 713 -13.16 -45.59 9.03
C ALA A 713 -11.75 -45.33 9.59
N VAL A 714 -11.07 -44.31 9.06
CA VAL A 714 -9.76 -43.82 9.53
C VAL A 714 -9.67 -42.30 9.49
N ILE A 715 -8.77 -41.75 10.31
CA ILE A 715 -8.45 -40.31 10.34
C ILE A 715 -7.05 -40.11 9.73
N LEU A 716 -6.91 -39.12 8.85
CA LEU A 716 -5.63 -38.64 8.33
C LEU A 716 -5.45 -37.16 8.69
N VAL A 717 -4.50 -36.86 9.57
CA VAL A 717 -4.17 -35.50 9.99
C VAL A 717 -3.00 -34.95 9.18
N ASP A 718 -3.11 -33.69 8.75
CA ASP A 718 -2.08 -33.04 7.93
C ASP A 718 -1.88 -31.57 8.36
N SER A 719 -0.93 -30.88 7.72
CA SER A 719 -0.39 -29.59 8.15
C SER A 719 -1.42 -28.51 8.44
N CYS A 720 -2.48 -28.36 7.64
CA CYS A 720 -3.46 -27.30 7.89
C CYS A 720 -4.21 -27.49 9.22
N ALA A 721 -4.25 -28.71 9.79
CA ALA A 721 -4.76 -28.93 11.14
C ALA A 721 -3.92 -28.19 12.19
N VAL A 722 -2.60 -28.22 12.01
CA VAL A 722 -1.62 -27.49 12.84
C VAL A 722 -1.72 -25.99 12.56
N ARG A 723 -1.63 -25.57 11.29
CA ARG A 723 -1.54 -24.16 10.89
C ARG A 723 -2.79 -23.35 11.27
N HIS A 724 -3.96 -23.97 11.20
CA HIS A 724 -5.23 -23.33 11.58
C HIS A 724 -5.71 -23.72 12.99
N ARG A 725 -4.82 -24.25 13.85
CA ARG A 725 -5.04 -24.39 15.30
C ARG A 725 -6.29 -25.20 15.64
N VAL A 726 -6.38 -26.42 15.07
CA VAL A 726 -7.46 -27.38 15.34
C VAL A 726 -6.98 -28.73 15.87
N LEU A 727 -5.76 -28.78 16.42
CA LEU A 727 -5.22 -30.02 16.99
C LEU A 727 -5.99 -30.47 18.24
N ASP A 728 -6.50 -29.55 19.05
CA ASP A 728 -7.31 -29.89 20.22
C ASP A 728 -8.58 -30.64 19.79
N GLU A 729 -9.28 -30.13 18.77
CA GLU A 729 -10.44 -30.82 18.19
C GLU A 729 -10.04 -32.14 17.52
N ALA A 730 -8.91 -32.20 16.81
CA ALA A 730 -8.45 -33.45 16.20
C ALA A 730 -8.15 -34.52 17.26
N HIS A 731 -7.47 -34.17 18.35
CA HIS A 731 -7.12 -35.09 19.44
C HIS A 731 -8.36 -35.57 20.20
N GLU A 732 -9.29 -34.67 20.51
CA GLU A 732 -10.55 -35.05 21.16
C GLU A 732 -11.41 -35.97 20.27
N LEU A 733 -11.43 -35.74 18.96
CA LEU A 733 -12.09 -36.64 18.00
C LEU A 733 -11.42 -38.01 17.99
N ILE A 734 -10.09 -38.09 17.95
CA ILE A 734 -9.34 -39.36 17.98
C ILE A 734 -9.66 -40.15 19.26
N GLU A 735 -9.62 -39.47 20.42
CA GLU A 735 -9.90 -40.09 21.73
C GLU A 735 -11.33 -40.64 21.80
N LYS A 736 -12.34 -39.81 21.49
CA LYS A 736 -13.75 -40.21 21.57
C LYS A 736 -14.16 -41.23 20.53
N SER A 737 -13.62 -41.14 19.31
CA SER A 737 -13.97 -42.07 18.22
C SER A 737 -13.26 -43.42 18.33
N GLY A 738 -12.07 -43.44 18.94
CA GLY A 738 -11.18 -44.61 18.98
C GLY A 738 -10.70 -45.07 17.60
N LEU A 739 -10.91 -44.28 16.54
CA LEU A 739 -10.55 -44.64 15.17
C LEU A 739 -9.02 -44.65 15.00
N PRO A 740 -8.48 -45.52 14.12
CA PRO A 740 -7.08 -45.44 13.72
C PRO A 740 -6.78 -44.08 13.09
N VAL A 741 -5.65 -43.51 13.49
CA VAL A 741 -5.18 -42.20 13.01
C VAL A 741 -3.81 -42.31 12.36
N PHE A 742 -3.66 -41.60 11.26
CA PHE A 742 -2.43 -41.49 10.48
C PHE A 742 -2.08 -40.01 10.30
N VAL A 743 -0.83 -39.74 9.99
CA VAL A 743 -0.36 -38.41 9.60
C VAL A 743 0.20 -38.42 8.19
N ALA A 744 -0.03 -37.35 7.44
CA ALA A 744 0.74 -37.10 6.22
C ALA A 744 2.14 -36.56 6.59
N PRO A 745 3.14 -36.61 5.68
CA PRO A 745 4.47 -36.05 5.93
C PRO A 745 4.51 -34.65 6.53
N MET A 746 3.74 -33.71 5.97
CA MET A 746 3.64 -32.33 6.47
C MET A 746 2.90 -32.22 7.82
N GLY A 747 2.09 -33.23 8.16
CA GLY A 747 1.40 -33.37 9.44
C GLY A 747 2.18 -34.14 10.50
N LYS A 748 3.40 -34.61 10.23
CA LYS A 748 4.18 -35.36 11.22
C LYS A 748 4.40 -34.51 12.48
N GLY A 749 4.19 -35.12 13.66
CA GLY A 749 4.19 -34.41 14.95
C GLY A 749 2.86 -33.70 15.30
N ALA A 750 1.83 -33.75 14.45
CA ALA A 750 0.50 -33.23 14.76
C ALA A 750 -0.31 -34.13 15.71
N VAL A 751 0.04 -35.41 15.79
CA VAL A 751 -0.62 -36.43 16.62
C VAL A 751 0.42 -37.05 17.54
N ASP A 752 0.04 -37.34 18.79
CA ASP A 752 0.88 -38.09 19.72
C ASP A 752 1.09 -39.52 19.20
N GLU A 753 2.30 -39.83 18.74
CA GLU A 753 2.63 -41.13 18.12
C GLU A 753 2.70 -42.28 19.14
N THR A 754 2.54 -41.99 20.45
CA THR A 754 2.54 -42.98 21.53
C THR A 754 1.17 -43.61 21.79
N ILE A 755 0.09 -43.00 21.30
CA ILE A 755 -1.28 -43.51 21.50
C ILE A 755 -1.53 -44.80 20.70
N PRO A 756 -2.39 -45.71 21.18
CA PRO A 756 -2.65 -46.99 20.52
C PRO A 756 -3.36 -46.85 19.17
N GLN A 757 -4.03 -45.73 18.90
CA GLN A 757 -4.70 -45.45 17.63
C GLN A 757 -3.74 -45.06 16.50
N PHE A 758 -2.51 -44.62 16.82
CA PHE A 758 -1.59 -44.11 15.82
C PHE A 758 -1.05 -45.25 14.94
N GLY A 759 -1.33 -45.18 13.65
CA GLY A 759 -0.97 -46.21 12.68
C GLY A 759 0.29 -45.93 11.87
N GLY A 760 0.80 -44.69 11.86
CA GLY A 760 2.02 -44.30 11.14
C GLY A 760 1.83 -43.17 10.12
N VAL A 761 2.86 -42.96 9.28
CA VAL A 761 2.91 -41.93 8.25
C VAL A 761 2.36 -42.47 6.92
N TYR A 762 1.35 -41.78 6.37
CA TYR A 762 0.75 -42.07 5.06
C TYR A 762 1.26 -41.10 3.99
N ALA A 763 2.04 -41.62 3.04
CA ALA A 763 2.66 -40.89 1.95
C ALA A 763 2.49 -41.63 0.61
N GLY A 764 1.33 -42.27 0.37
CA GLY A 764 1.11 -43.08 -0.83
C GLY A 764 2.07 -44.27 -0.89
N ASP A 765 2.78 -44.45 -2.00
CA ASP A 765 3.79 -45.51 -2.15
C ASP A 765 4.99 -45.33 -1.19
N GLY A 766 5.19 -44.14 -0.63
CA GLY A 766 6.21 -43.84 0.37
C GLY A 766 5.79 -44.10 1.83
N SER A 767 4.62 -44.70 2.07
CA SER A 767 4.09 -44.91 3.43
C SER A 767 4.90 -45.93 4.24
N ASN A 768 4.79 -45.86 5.57
CA ASN A 768 5.31 -46.93 6.43
C ASN A 768 4.62 -48.28 6.12
N PRO A 769 5.24 -49.44 6.46
CA PRO A 769 4.66 -50.76 6.23
C PRO A 769 3.23 -50.90 6.77
N GLY A 770 2.31 -51.44 5.97
CA GLY A 770 0.90 -51.66 6.33
C GLY A 770 0.01 -50.41 6.34
N VAL A 771 0.59 -49.20 6.37
CA VAL A 771 -0.18 -47.94 6.41
C VAL A 771 -0.93 -47.70 5.10
N GLN A 772 -0.26 -47.86 3.96
CA GLN A 772 -0.88 -47.66 2.64
C GLN A 772 -2.13 -48.52 2.48
N GLU A 773 -2.02 -49.82 2.75
CA GLU A 773 -3.14 -50.76 2.63
C GLU A 773 -4.30 -50.37 3.55
N ARG A 774 -4.02 -50.05 4.83
CA ARG A 774 -5.08 -49.70 5.79
C ARG A 774 -5.82 -48.41 5.41
N VAL A 775 -5.12 -47.40 4.94
CA VAL A 775 -5.71 -46.10 4.55
C VAL A 775 -6.48 -46.23 3.24
N GLU A 776 -5.91 -46.90 2.23
CA GLU A 776 -6.52 -46.98 0.89
C GLU A 776 -7.71 -47.97 0.82
N THR A 777 -7.76 -48.96 1.71
CA THR A 777 -8.90 -49.91 1.80
C THR A 777 -10.04 -49.44 2.70
N ALA A 778 -9.84 -48.38 3.49
CA ALA A 778 -10.87 -47.82 4.37
C ALA A 778 -12.16 -47.52 3.59
N ASP A 779 -13.31 -47.77 4.21
CA ASP A 779 -14.62 -47.44 3.63
C ASP A 779 -15.03 -45.97 3.88
N LEU A 780 -14.35 -45.30 4.82
CA LEU A 780 -14.43 -43.86 5.05
C LEU A 780 -13.08 -43.29 5.50
N LEU A 781 -12.62 -42.24 4.83
CA LEU A 781 -11.41 -41.48 5.16
C LEU A 781 -11.80 -40.07 5.61
N LEU A 782 -11.47 -39.72 6.85
CA LEU A 782 -11.61 -38.36 7.38
C LEU A 782 -10.25 -37.66 7.28
N THR A 783 -10.10 -36.70 6.36
CA THR A 783 -8.86 -35.90 6.27
C THR A 783 -9.05 -34.58 7.01
N ILE A 784 -8.10 -34.23 7.88
CA ILE A 784 -8.13 -32.99 8.65
C ILE A 784 -6.94 -32.13 8.21
N GLY A 785 -7.23 -31.07 7.46
CA GLY A 785 -6.23 -30.11 7.00
C GLY A 785 -5.29 -30.63 5.91
N SER A 786 -5.79 -31.42 4.96
CA SER A 786 -4.98 -32.07 3.92
C SER A 786 -4.33 -31.08 2.92
N VAL A 787 -3.05 -31.30 2.60
CA VAL A 787 -2.28 -30.64 1.54
C VAL A 787 -1.69 -31.70 0.62
N LYS A 788 -2.38 -32.02 -0.49
CA LYS A 788 -2.02 -33.14 -1.37
C LYS A 788 -0.96 -32.74 -2.42
N SER A 789 0.21 -32.23 -1.97
CA SER A 789 1.35 -31.89 -2.83
C SER A 789 2.09 -33.15 -3.31
N ASP A 790 2.96 -33.03 -4.32
CA ASP A 790 3.66 -34.20 -4.84
C ASP A 790 4.60 -34.81 -3.79
N PHE A 791 5.40 -34.02 -3.07
CA PHE A 791 6.28 -34.56 -2.03
C PHE A 791 5.50 -35.08 -0.80
N ASN A 792 4.37 -34.45 -0.43
CA ASN A 792 3.53 -34.93 0.67
C ASN A 792 2.80 -36.25 0.33
N THR A 793 2.75 -36.61 -0.97
CA THR A 793 2.04 -37.80 -1.49
C THR A 793 2.95 -38.75 -2.27
N ALA A 794 4.28 -38.64 -2.10
CA ALA A 794 5.31 -39.39 -2.81
C ALA A 794 5.07 -39.48 -4.33
N GLY A 795 4.90 -38.32 -4.97
CA GLY A 795 4.67 -38.19 -6.41
C GLY A 795 3.23 -38.44 -6.84
N PHE A 796 2.23 -37.99 -6.06
CA PHE A 796 0.79 -38.17 -6.34
C PHE A 796 0.35 -39.64 -6.38
N THR A 797 0.91 -40.47 -5.49
CA THR A 797 0.64 -41.92 -5.45
C THR A 797 -0.45 -42.31 -4.46
N TYR A 798 -1.21 -41.35 -3.93
CA TYR A 798 -2.41 -41.63 -3.14
C TYR A 798 -3.46 -42.38 -3.99
N ARG A 799 -3.93 -43.53 -3.51
CA ARG A 799 -5.01 -44.30 -4.17
C ARG A 799 -6.30 -44.29 -3.36
N THR A 800 -6.69 -43.12 -2.87
CA THR A 800 -7.92 -42.90 -2.11
C THR A 800 -9.07 -42.44 -3.02
N SER A 801 -10.28 -42.99 -2.84
CA SER A 801 -11.47 -42.59 -3.60
C SER A 801 -12.16 -41.38 -2.96
N GLN A 802 -12.40 -40.31 -3.73
CA GLN A 802 -13.19 -39.16 -3.24
C GLN A 802 -14.60 -39.57 -2.77
N LEU A 803 -15.21 -40.62 -3.32
CA LEU A 803 -16.51 -41.15 -2.85
C LEU A 803 -16.48 -41.65 -1.40
N LYS A 804 -15.29 -41.94 -0.87
CA LYS A 804 -15.07 -42.41 0.49
C LYS A 804 -14.38 -41.36 1.37
N THR A 805 -14.19 -40.14 0.89
CA THR A 805 -13.41 -39.12 1.62
C THR A 805 -14.29 -37.99 2.10
N ILE A 806 -14.02 -37.53 3.33
CA ILE A 806 -14.50 -36.29 3.90
C ILE A 806 -13.28 -35.43 4.22
N ASP A 807 -13.15 -34.30 3.54
CA ASP A 807 -12.04 -33.37 3.73
C ASP A 807 -12.48 -32.17 4.59
N PHE A 808 -11.91 -32.03 5.78
CA PHE A 808 -12.09 -30.88 6.67
C PHE A 808 -10.95 -29.87 6.43
N HIS A 809 -11.29 -28.64 6.04
CA HIS A 809 -10.30 -27.57 5.81
C HIS A 809 -10.70 -26.28 6.53
N SER A 810 -9.79 -25.32 6.59
CA SER A 810 -9.96 -24.05 7.32
C SER A 810 -11.18 -23.23 6.88
N THR A 811 -11.44 -23.15 5.57
CA THR A 811 -12.51 -22.30 4.99
C THR A 811 -13.63 -23.09 4.33
N TYR A 812 -13.54 -24.42 4.28
CA TYR A 812 -14.56 -25.28 3.69
C TYR A 812 -14.52 -26.67 4.31
N THR A 813 -15.62 -27.40 4.16
CA THR A 813 -15.69 -28.84 4.40
C THR A 813 -16.18 -29.48 3.11
N ARG A 814 -15.58 -30.60 2.71
CA ARG A 814 -16.00 -31.35 1.53
C ARG A 814 -16.41 -32.75 1.95
N VAL A 815 -17.65 -33.12 1.67
CA VAL A 815 -18.15 -34.47 1.90
C VAL A 815 -18.32 -35.14 0.55
N ARG A 816 -17.45 -36.12 0.26
CA ARG A 816 -17.36 -36.74 -1.07
C ARG A 816 -17.13 -35.69 -2.16
N TYR A 817 -18.01 -35.57 -3.14
CA TYR A 817 -17.92 -34.55 -4.19
C TYR A 817 -18.64 -33.24 -3.85
N SER A 818 -19.35 -33.18 -2.71
CA SER A 818 -20.07 -31.99 -2.29
C SER A 818 -19.17 -31.12 -1.42
N GLU A 819 -18.82 -29.95 -1.92
CA GLU A 819 -18.10 -28.94 -1.16
C GLU A 819 -19.08 -27.95 -0.52
N TYR A 820 -18.76 -27.54 0.71
CA TYR A 820 -19.50 -26.56 1.49
C TYR A 820 -18.58 -25.37 1.79
N PRO A 821 -18.50 -24.37 0.88
CA PRO A 821 -17.67 -23.19 1.08
C PRO A 821 -18.14 -22.35 2.26
N GLY A 822 -17.19 -21.78 3.01
CA GLY A 822 -17.47 -20.98 4.21
C GLY A 822 -17.83 -21.80 5.46
N VAL A 823 -17.84 -23.13 5.36
CA VAL A 823 -18.06 -24.04 6.50
C VAL A 823 -16.72 -24.62 6.95
N GLY A 824 -16.00 -23.89 7.80
CA GLY A 824 -14.67 -24.24 8.28
C GLY A 824 -14.66 -25.37 9.31
N MET A 825 -13.56 -26.13 9.31
CA MET A 825 -13.39 -27.36 10.08
C MET A 825 -13.53 -27.23 11.59
N LYS A 826 -13.16 -26.09 12.20
CA LYS A 826 -13.16 -25.96 13.67
C LYS A 826 -14.55 -26.17 14.28
N GLY A 827 -15.57 -25.48 13.71
CA GLY A 827 -16.95 -25.64 14.15
C GLY A 827 -17.49 -27.05 13.87
N VAL A 828 -17.27 -27.54 12.65
CA VAL A 828 -17.73 -28.87 12.23
C VAL A 828 -17.16 -29.97 13.13
N LEU A 829 -15.85 -29.98 13.39
CA LEU A 829 -15.20 -30.95 14.27
C LEU A 829 -15.78 -30.87 15.69
N ARG A 830 -15.97 -29.66 16.24
CA ARG A 830 -16.57 -29.48 17.57
C ARG A 830 -17.99 -30.08 17.64
N LYS A 831 -18.86 -29.76 16.70
CA LYS A 831 -20.23 -30.32 16.65
C LYS A 831 -20.26 -31.82 16.36
N LEU A 832 -19.28 -32.35 15.61
CA LEU A 832 -19.13 -33.79 15.41
C LEU A 832 -18.79 -34.51 16.71
N ILE A 833 -17.83 -33.96 17.46
CA ILE A 833 -17.40 -34.47 18.76
C ILE A 833 -18.57 -34.53 19.75
N ASP A 834 -19.38 -33.48 19.81
CA ASP A 834 -20.49 -33.37 20.77
C ASP A 834 -21.62 -34.37 20.48
N ARG A 835 -21.71 -34.87 19.24
CA ARG A 835 -22.79 -35.72 18.75
C ARG A 835 -22.29 -37.08 18.26
N LEU A 836 -21.06 -37.43 18.63
CA LEU A 836 -20.40 -38.61 18.12
C LEU A 836 -21.13 -39.88 18.61
N PRO A 837 -21.57 -40.77 17.71
CA PRO A 837 -22.21 -42.01 18.10
C PRO A 837 -21.17 -43.06 18.51
N GLN A 838 -21.63 -44.19 19.05
CA GLN A 838 -20.77 -45.35 19.19
C GLN A 838 -20.39 -45.88 17.80
N LEU A 839 -19.10 -45.98 17.51
CA LEU A 839 -18.59 -46.43 16.22
C LEU A 839 -18.15 -47.90 16.25
N SER A 840 -18.18 -48.53 15.07
CA SER A 840 -17.55 -49.83 14.83
C SER A 840 -16.07 -49.60 14.51
N ILE A 841 -15.19 -50.00 15.43
CA ILE A 841 -13.75 -49.75 15.31
C ILE A 841 -13.04 -50.99 14.79
N GLN A 842 -12.34 -50.84 13.65
CA GLN A 842 -11.32 -51.79 13.22
C GLN A 842 -9.94 -51.21 13.55
N PRO A 843 -9.05 -51.98 14.20
CA PRO A 843 -7.73 -51.49 14.57
C PRO A 843 -6.89 -51.10 13.34
N GLY A 844 -5.94 -50.21 13.55
CA GLY A 844 -4.92 -49.88 12.56
C GLY A 844 -3.77 -50.91 12.55
N PRO A 845 -2.82 -50.79 11.61
CA PRO A 845 -1.56 -51.51 11.71
C PRO A 845 -0.82 -51.06 12.97
N ILE A 846 0.01 -51.95 13.51
CA ILE A 846 0.94 -51.59 14.57
C ILE A 846 2.04 -50.72 13.93
N PRO A 847 2.26 -49.48 14.37
CA PRO A 847 3.27 -48.62 13.80
C PRO A 847 4.68 -49.20 14.06
N PRO A 848 5.68 -48.91 13.20
CA PRO A 848 7.06 -49.35 13.43
C PRO A 848 7.60 -48.89 14.79
N GLN A 849 8.13 -49.78 15.63
CA GLN A 849 8.61 -49.45 16.99
C GLN A 849 10.06 -48.93 17.04
N ASN A 850 10.43 -47.93 16.21
CA ASN A 850 11.84 -47.50 16.10
C ASN A 850 12.80 -48.70 15.96
N ILE A 851 12.34 -49.73 15.26
CA ILE A 851 13.07 -50.98 15.08
C ILE A 851 14.12 -50.69 14.01
N THR A 852 15.38 -50.70 14.40
CA THR A 852 16.47 -50.75 13.42
C THR A 852 16.44 -52.09 12.71
N PRO A 853 16.78 -52.15 11.41
CA PRO A 853 16.92 -53.42 10.68
C PRO A 853 17.62 -54.47 11.54
N ALA A 854 17.02 -55.67 11.61
CA ALA A 854 17.37 -56.69 12.58
C ALA A 854 18.82 -57.20 12.39
N GLU A 855 19.49 -57.40 13.53
CA GLU A 855 20.86 -57.89 13.76
C GLU A 855 21.95 -56.80 13.80
N GLU A 856 22.66 -56.81 14.92
CA GLU A 856 23.67 -55.88 15.40
C GLU A 856 24.93 -55.90 14.54
N ASP A 857 24.83 -55.62 13.24
CA ASP A 857 26.03 -55.43 12.44
C ASP A 857 26.60 -54.02 12.71
N LEU A 858 27.12 -53.85 13.93
CA LEU A 858 28.10 -52.83 14.28
C LEU A 858 29.44 -53.11 13.59
N ASP A 859 29.63 -54.30 12.97
CA ASP A 859 30.84 -54.62 12.22
C ASP A 859 30.91 -53.83 10.90
N ASP A 860 29.76 -53.47 10.31
CA ASP A 860 29.68 -52.37 9.33
C ASP A 860 29.59 -51.01 10.06
N PRO A 861 30.67 -50.22 10.10
CA PRO A 861 30.65 -48.94 10.79
C PRO A 861 29.78 -47.88 10.10
N ALA A 862 29.39 -48.05 8.83
CA ALA A 862 28.72 -47.01 8.05
C ALA A 862 27.38 -46.58 8.66
N ILE A 863 27.16 -45.27 8.75
CA ILE A 863 25.89 -44.70 9.21
C ILE A 863 24.97 -44.58 8.00
N THR A 864 23.96 -45.44 7.92
CA THR A 864 22.95 -45.38 6.85
C THR A 864 21.66 -44.73 7.36
N HIS A 865 20.85 -44.18 6.45
CA HIS A 865 19.55 -43.60 6.76
C HIS A 865 18.60 -44.63 7.39
N ASP A 866 18.52 -45.84 6.83
CA ASP A 866 17.66 -46.92 7.35
C ASP A 866 18.01 -47.31 8.80
N TRP A 867 19.27 -47.11 9.22
CA TRP A 867 19.71 -47.35 10.60
C TRP A 867 19.56 -46.12 11.49
N PHE A 868 19.91 -44.93 10.99
CA PHE A 868 20.01 -43.71 11.81
C PHE A 868 18.66 -43.21 12.33
N TRP A 869 17.62 -43.15 11.49
CA TRP A 869 16.33 -42.56 11.86
C TRP A 869 15.58 -43.34 12.97
N PRO A 870 15.54 -44.69 12.95
CA PRO A 870 15.01 -45.42 14.09
C PRO A 870 15.84 -45.23 15.37
N GLN A 871 17.17 -45.11 15.27
CA GLN A 871 18.02 -44.82 16.45
C GLN A 871 17.76 -43.43 17.01
N LEU A 872 17.54 -42.43 16.14
CA LEU A 872 17.12 -41.09 16.55
C LEU A 872 15.86 -41.15 17.41
N GLY A 873 14.86 -41.93 16.99
CA GLY A 873 13.61 -42.07 17.73
C GLY A 873 13.76 -42.67 19.13
N LYS A 874 14.84 -43.41 19.39
CA LYS A 874 15.18 -43.92 20.74
C LYS A 874 15.85 -42.87 21.63
N TRP A 875 16.47 -41.86 21.04
CA TRP A 875 17.19 -40.79 21.74
C TRP A 875 16.36 -39.50 21.91
N LEU A 876 15.38 -39.27 21.04
CA LEU A 876 14.43 -38.17 21.21
C LEU A 876 13.74 -38.25 22.57
N GLN A 877 13.45 -37.08 23.12
CA GLN A 877 12.79 -36.88 24.40
C GLN A 877 11.39 -36.30 24.18
N GLU A 878 10.52 -36.49 25.17
CA GLU A 878 9.22 -35.82 25.16
C GLU A 878 9.39 -34.30 25.02
N GLY A 879 8.62 -33.70 24.11
CA GLY A 879 8.65 -32.27 23.89
C GLY A 879 9.79 -31.79 22.97
N ASP A 880 10.65 -32.63 22.42
CA ASP A 880 11.66 -32.14 21.45
C ASP A 880 11.02 -31.39 20.26
N ILE A 881 11.76 -30.45 19.69
CA ILE A 881 11.41 -29.79 18.43
C ILE A 881 12.46 -30.17 17.39
N VAL A 882 12.03 -30.93 16.40
CA VAL A 882 12.89 -31.43 15.32
C VAL A 882 12.61 -30.61 14.06
N LEU A 883 13.67 -30.05 13.48
CA LEU A 883 13.64 -29.41 12.18
C LEU A 883 14.33 -30.32 11.17
N THR A 884 13.68 -30.56 10.05
CA THR A 884 14.25 -31.36 8.95
C THR A 884 14.30 -30.52 7.69
N GLU A 885 15.47 -30.43 7.08
CA GLU A 885 15.65 -29.75 5.81
C GLU A 885 15.13 -30.59 4.64
N THR A 886 14.84 -29.93 3.52
CA THR A 886 14.59 -30.58 2.23
C THR A 886 15.83 -31.35 1.79
N GLY A 887 15.66 -32.64 1.48
CA GLY A 887 16.79 -33.52 1.13
C GLY A 887 16.58 -34.91 1.71
N THR A 888 17.61 -35.56 2.24
CA THR A 888 17.44 -36.87 2.88
C THR A 888 16.73 -36.77 4.24
N SER A 889 16.85 -35.64 4.95
CA SER A 889 16.25 -35.42 6.27
C SER A 889 14.73 -35.40 6.28
N ASN A 890 14.09 -34.73 5.31
CA ASN A 890 12.62 -34.60 5.30
C ASN A 890 11.90 -35.94 5.01
N TYR A 891 12.55 -36.90 4.33
CA TYR A 891 12.01 -38.25 4.14
C TYR A 891 12.44 -39.21 5.24
N GLY A 892 13.67 -39.06 5.73
CA GLY A 892 14.23 -39.95 6.73
C GLY A 892 13.46 -39.94 8.05
N ILE A 893 12.97 -38.76 8.44
CA ILE A 893 12.15 -38.61 9.65
C ILE A 893 10.87 -39.46 9.62
N PHE A 894 10.38 -39.92 8.46
CA PHE A 894 9.17 -40.76 8.38
C PHE A 894 9.31 -42.08 9.14
N ASP A 895 10.53 -42.59 9.26
CA ASP A 895 10.83 -43.83 9.97
C ASP A 895 11.19 -43.60 11.45
N THR A 896 11.16 -42.35 11.91
CA THR A 896 11.33 -41.98 13.31
C THR A 896 9.98 -41.94 14.00
N ARG A 897 9.70 -42.88 14.89
CA ARG A 897 8.55 -42.82 15.80
C ARG A 897 8.85 -41.87 16.95
N PHE A 898 7.96 -40.91 17.17
CA PHE A 898 8.17 -39.85 18.15
C PHE A 898 7.71 -40.22 19.57
N PRO A 899 8.47 -39.79 20.59
CA PRO A 899 7.93 -39.59 21.92
C PRO A 899 6.75 -38.62 21.93
N LYS A 900 6.04 -38.58 23.06
CA LYS A 900 4.94 -37.65 23.28
C LYS A 900 5.39 -36.20 23.05
N ASN A 901 4.47 -35.37 22.55
CA ASN A 901 4.65 -33.91 22.40
C ASN A 901 5.85 -33.45 21.55
N VAL A 902 6.47 -34.33 20.76
CA VAL A 902 7.51 -33.92 19.80
C VAL A 902 6.87 -33.14 18.65
N THR A 903 7.44 -31.97 18.33
CA THR A 903 7.03 -31.16 17.19
C THR A 903 8.01 -31.34 16.04
N ASN A 904 7.51 -31.56 14.83
CA ASN A 904 8.33 -31.58 13.62
C ASN A 904 8.04 -30.36 12.75
N ILE A 905 9.10 -29.71 12.28
CA ILE A 905 9.04 -28.58 11.35
C ILE A 905 9.80 -28.99 10.09
N SER A 906 9.05 -29.15 9.01
CA SER A 906 9.58 -29.51 7.68
C SER A 906 8.84 -28.72 6.61
N GLN A 907 9.58 -28.19 5.64
CA GLN A 907 9.03 -27.38 4.55
C GLN A 907 8.84 -28.24 3.30
N ILE A 908 7.85 -29.13 3.30
CA ILE A 908 7.66 -30.15 2.25
C ILE A 908 7.08 -29.56 0.96
N LEU A 909 6.24 -28.53 1.04
CA LEU A 909 5.57 -27.97 -0.15
C LEU A 909 6.46 -26.94 -0.85
N TRP A 910 6.99 -25.97 -0.10
CA TRP A 910 7.84 -24.94 -0.70
C TRP A 910 9.24 -25.47 -1.01
N GLY A 911 9.80 -26.33 -0.13
CA GLY A 911 10.99 -27.10 -0.42
C GLY A 911 12.27 -26.28 -0.68
N SER A 912 12.42 -25.10 -0.07
CA SER A 912 13.58 -24.25 -0.33
C SER A 912 14.75 -24.63 0.57
N ILE A 913 15.78 -25.27 0.00
CA ILE A 913 16.99 -25.65 0.72
C ILE A 913 17.67 -24.43 1.38
N GLY A 914 18.15 -24.61 2.61
CA GLY A 914 18.68 -23.54 3.46
C GLY A 914 17.64 -22.95 4.42
N TYR A 915 16.34 -23.21 4.22
CA TYR A 915 15.26 -22.80 5.13
C TYR A 915 15.50 -23.25 6.57
N ALA A 916 15.89 -24.51 6.78
CA ALA A 916 15.86 -25.12 8.10
C ALA A 916 16.89 -24.49 9.06
N THR A 917 18.04 -24.01 8.56
CA THR A 917 19.03 -23.29 9.38
C THR A 917 18.46 -21.98 9.92
N GLY A 918 17.84 -21.17 9.05
CA GLY A 918 17.20 -19.91 9.46
C GLY A 918 16.03 -20.15 10.40
N SER A 919 15.15 -21.09 10.04
CA SER A 919 14.01 -21.51 10.88
C SER A 919 14.44 -21.98 12.28
N THR A 920 15.55 -22.72 12.38
CA THR A 920 16.12 -23.17 13.66
C THR A 920 16.45 -22.00 14.58
N GLN A 921 16.97 -20.90 14.03
CA GLN A 921 17.29 -19.71 14.83
C GLN A 921 16.02 -19.13 15.44
N GLY A 922 14.97 -18.95 14.63
CA GLY A 922 13.69 -18.42 15.09
C GLY A 922 12.99 -19.33 16.11
N VAL A 923 13.00 -20.64 15.87
CA VAL A 923 12.45 -21.65 16.80
C VAL A 923 13.18 -21.62 18.13
N ALA A 924 14.52 -21.67 18.12
CA ALA A 924 15.31 -21.69 19.35
C ALA A 924 15.13 -20.39 20.16
N LEU A 925 14.98 -19.25 19.48
CA LEU A 925 14.67 -17.98 20.12
C LEU A 925 13.29 -18.00 20.78
N ALA A 926 12.26 -18.43 20.05
CA ALA A 926 10.90 -18.55 20.58
C ALA A 926 10.83 -19.49 21.80
N VAL A 927 11.52 -20.63 21.76
CA VAL A 927 11.63 -21.58 22.89
C VAL A 927 12.26 -20.91 24.11
N THR A 928 13.33 -20.15 23.90
CA THR A 928 14.04 -19.43 24.97
C THR A 928 13.15 -18.38 25.63
N GLU A 929 12.44 -17.58 24.84
CA GLU A 929 11.52 -16.55 25.33
C GLU A 929 10.32 -17.12 26.09
N LEU A 930 9.84 -18.30 25.67
CA LEU A 930 8.78 -19.02 26.38
C LEU A 930 9.27 -19.67 27.70
N GLY A 931 10.57 -19.56 28.03
CA GLY A 931 11.15 -20.21 29.21
C GLY A 931 11.07 -21.74 29.15
N SER A 932 10.97 -22.30 27.93
CA SER A 932 10.73 -23.72 27.70
C SER A 932 12.03 -24.51 27.72
N ALA A 933 12.02 -25.68 28.35
CA ALA A 933 13.16 -26.60 28.40
C ALA A 933 13.27 -27.53 27.18
N ARG A 934 12.40 -27.34 26.17
CA ARG A 934 12.34 -28.18 24.96
C ARG A 934 13.64 -28.04 24.15
N ARG A 935 14.20 -29.15 23.68
CA ARG A 935 15.42 -29.12 22.84
C ARG A 935 15.05 -28.76 21.40
N THR A 936 15.86 -27.92 20.76
CA THR A 936 15.74 -27.61 19.33
C THR A 936 16.82 -28.37 18.57
N ILE A 937 16.42 -29.25 17.65
CA ILE A 937 17.31 -30.18 16.96
C ILE A 937 17.13 -30.04 15.45
N LEU A 938 18.18 -29.64 14.74
CA LEU A 938 18.20 -29.48 13.29
C LEU A 938 18.88 -30.67 12.62
N PHE A 939 18.25 -31.21 11.57
CA PHE A 939 18.88 -32.07 10.58
C PHE A 939 18.88 -31.36 9.23
N THR A 940 20.08 -31.03 8.74
CA THR A 940 20.26 -30.35 7.45
C THR A 940 21.37 -31.01 6.65
N GLY A 941 21.19 -31.10 5.33
CA GLY A 941 22.23 -31.58 4.43
C GLY A 941 23.37 -30.57 4.31
N ASP A 942 24.58 -31.07 4.10
CA ASP A 942 25.79 -30.30 3.85
C ASP A 942 25.62 -29.22 2.77
N GLY A 943 24.95 -29.52 1.66
CA GLY A 943 24.67 -28.57 0.58
C GLY A 943 23.65 -27.50 0.97
N SER A 944 22.56 -27.90 1.64
CA SER A 944 21.53 -26.95 2.10
C SER A 944 22.08 -25.96 3.11
N PHE A 945 22.93 -26.45 4.03
CA PHE A 945 23.54 -25.61 5.04
C PHE A 945 24.39 -24.47 4.44
N GLN A 946 25.05 -24.67 3.30
CA GLN A 946 25.90 -23.64 2.67
C GLN A 946 25.13 -22.37 2.29
N LEU A 947 23.83 -22.47 2.00
CA LEU A 947 23.02 -21.33 1.56
C LEU A 947 22.76 -20.32 2.69
N THR A 948 22.69 -20.79 3.94
CA THR A 948 22.20 -20.01 5.08
C THR A 948 23.03 -20.17 6.37
N ALA A 949 24.22 -20.78 6.28
CA ALA A 949 25.12 -21.08 7.40
C ALA A 949 25.43 -19.87 8.31
N GLN A 950 25.47 -18.66 7.74
CA GLN A 950 25.76 -17.44 8.50
C GLN A 950 24.72 -17.14 9.58
N GLU A 951 23.51 -17.72 9.53
CA GLU A 951 22.51 -17.51 10.58
C GLU A 951 22.88 -18.17 11.91
N VAL A 952 23.84 -19.10 11.90
CA VAL A 952 24.46 -19.63 13.13
C VAL A 952 25.13 -18.51 13.93
N SER A 953 25.64 -17.46 13.28
CA SER A 953 26.15 -16.25 13.95
C SER A 953 25.09 -15.58 14.82
N THR A 954 23.85 -15.48 14.33
CA THR A 954 22.72 -14.95 15.10
C THR A 954 22.39 -15.84 16.30
N MET A 955 22.43 -17.17 16.14
CA MET A 955 22.23 -18.11 17.23
C MET A 955 23.27 -17.92 18.34
N ILE A 956 24.54 -17.74 17.98
CA ILE A 956 25.65 -17.49 18.91
C ILE A 956 25.43 -16.18 19.67
N ARG A 957 25.14 -15.08 18.96
CA ARG A 957 24.90 -13.76 19.57
C ARG A 957 23.79 -13.78 20.60
N HIS A 958 22.70 -14.50 20.32
CA HIS A 958 21.55 -14.65 21.22
C HIS A 958 21.69 -15.79 22.22
N LYS A 959 22.87 -16.45 22.28
CA LYS A 959 23.19 -17.56 23.20
C LYS A 959 22.18 -18.71 23.13
N LEU A 960 21.63 -18.94 21.94
CA LEU A 960 20.68 -20.02 21.69
C LEU A 960 21.42 -21.37 21.74
N LYS A 961 20.69 -22.43 22.06
CA LYS A 961 21.28 -23.75 22.35
C LYS A 961 20.78 -24.89 21.46
N PRO A 962 20.64 -24.70 20.13
CA PRO A 962 20.22 -25.80 19.27
C PRO A 962 21.33 -26.84 19.10
N ILE A 963 20.93 -28.07 18.75
CA ILE A 963 21.83 -29.10 18.20
C ILE A 963 21.70 -29.08 16.68
N LEU A 964 22.80 -28.87 15.97
CA LEU A 964 22.86 -28.79 14.52
C LEU A 964 23.53 -30.04 13.94
N PHE A 965 22.75 -31.00 13.44
CA PHE A 965 23.28 -32.13 12.67
C PHE A 965 23.42 -31.74 11.20
N ILE A 966 24.66 -31.71 10.72
CA ILE A 966 25.01 -31.53 9.32
C ILE A 966 25.24 -32.93 8.74
N ILE A 967 24.33 -33.40 7.89
CA ILE A 967 24.47 -34.66 7.17
C ILE A 967 25.46 -34.42 6.03
N ASN A 968 26.69 -34.88 6.22
CA ASN A 968 27.78 -34.80 5.25
C ASN A 968 27.80 -36.07 4.42
N ASN A 969 27.19 -36.00 3.24
CA ASN A 969 27.15 -37.06 2.23
C ASN A 969 27.68 -36.56 0.87
N ASN A 970 28.52 -35.51 0.90
CA ASN A 970 29.30 -35.00 -0.22
C ASN A 970 28.47 -34.40 -1.37
N GLY A 971 27.32 -33.77 -1.06
CA GLY A 971 26.56 -33.01 -2.04
C GLY A 971 25.05 -33.25 -2.05
N TYR A 972 24.43 -32.96 -3.19
CA TYR A 972 22.97 -32.98 -3.33
C TYR A 972 22.43 -34.38 -3.63
N THR A 973 22.45 -35.29 -2.65
CA THR A 973 21.99 -36.69 -2.82
C THR A 973 20.56 -36.79 -3.35
N ILE A 974 19.64 -35.91 -2.94
CA ILE A 974 18.27 -35.92 -3.49
C ILE A 974 18.25 -35.71 -5.00
N GLU A 975 19.03 -34.75 -5.50
CA GLU A 975 19.13 -34.45 -6.92
C GLU A 975 19.80 -35.59 -7.68
N ARG A 976 20.83 -36.22 -7.10
CA ARG A 976 21.48 -37.43 -7.67
C ARG A 976 20.49 -38.57 -7.92
N PHE A 977 19.53 -38.77 -7.02
CA PHE A 977 18.46 -39.76 -7.19
C PHE A 977 17.38 -39.33 -8.20
N ILE A 978 17.21 -38.03 -8.45
CA ILE A 978 16.30 -37.52 -9.49
C ILE A 978 16.97 -37.63 -10.87
N HIS A 979 18.18 -37.08 -11.00
CA HIS A 979 18.92 -37.04 -12.25
C HIS A 979 20.42 -36.82 -12.04
N GLY A 980 21.24 -37.51 -12.85
CA GLY A 980 22.69 -37.32 -12.84
C GLY A 980 23.37 -37.79 -11.54
N MET A 981 23.26 -39.08 -11.23
CA MET A 981 23.82 -39.69 -10.00
C MET A 981 25.28 -39.26 -9.72
N GLU A 982 26.10 -39.17 -10.76
CA GLU A 982 27.53 -38.78 -10.68
C GLU A 982 27.81 -37.43 -11.37
N ALA A 983 26.78 -36.62 -11.62
CA ALA A 983 26.93 -35.36 -12.35
C ALA A 983 27.51 -34.25 -11.47
N THR A 984 28.44 -33.48 -12.02
CA THR A 984 29.22 -32.48 -11.25
C THR A 984 28.42 -31.31 -10.70
N TYR A 985 27.21 -31.05 -11.22
CA TYR A 985 26.32 -30.02 -10.64
C TYR A 985 25.69 -30.46 -9.31
N ASN A 986 25.76 -31.75 -8.98
CA ASN A 986 25.35 -32.28 -7.68
C ASN A 986 26.47 -32.27 -6.64
N ASP A 987 27.69 -31.93 -7.04
CA ASP A 987 28.84 -31.81 -6.16
C ASP A 987 28.88 -30.43 -5.51
N ILE A 988 29.40 -30.37 -4.29
CA ILE A 988 29.60 -29.12 -3.55
C ILE A 988 31.04 -29.01 -3.07
N GLN A 989 31.51 -27.79 -2.80
CA GLN A 989 32.81 -27.59 -2.16
C GLN A 989 32.76 -28.14 -0.72
N PRO A 990 33.63 -29.09 -0.32
CA PRO A 990 33.67 -29.56 1.06
C PRO A 990 34.09 -28.44 2.01
N TRP A 991 33.30 -28.20 3.06
CA TRP A 991 33.58 -27.22 4.10
C TRP A 991 34.11 -27.89 5.37
N LYS A 992 34.80 -27.12 6.21
CA LYS A 992 35.20 -27.53 7.56
C LYS A 992 34.15 -27.06 8.55
N TYR A 993 32.98 -27.73 8.59
CA TYR A 993 31.80 -27.26 9.33
C TYR A 993 32.08 -26.96 10.81
N GLN A 994 32.93 -27.76 11.46
CA GLN A 994 33.32 -27.57 12.87
C GLN A 994 34.06 -26.26 13.13
N ALA A 995 34.79 -25.75 12.13
CA ALA A 995 35.51 -24.49 12.26
C ALA A 995 34.57 -23.27 12.20
N LEU A 996 33.30 -23.44 11.79
CA LEU A 996 32.38 -22.33 11.60
C LEU A 996 31.91 -21.68 12.91
N LEU A 997 31.68 -22.46 13.96
CA LEU A 997 31.29 -21.89 15.27
C LEU A 997 32.33 -20.88 15.80
N PRO A 998 33.63 -21.22 15.92
CA PRO A 998 34.63 -20.24 16.31
C PRO A 998 34.86 -19.16 15.24
N ALA A 999 34.74 -19.47 13.94
CA ALA A 999 34.86 -18.47 12.89
C ALA A 999 33.74 -17.40 12.95
N PHE A 1000 32.55 -17.76 13.40
CA PHE A 1000 31.45 -16.84 13.68
C PHE A 1000 31.52 -16.19 15.08
N GLY A 1001 32.60 -16.42 15.83
CA GLY A 1001 32.87 -15.74 17.09
C GLY A 1001 32.32 -16.42 18.35
N ALA A 1002 31.90 -17.69 18.26
CA ALA A 1002 31.56 -18.45 19.47
C ALA A 1002 32.76 -18.56 20.41
N GLN A 1003 32.54 -18.30 21.70
CA GLN A 1003 33.59 -18.30 22.71
C GLN A 1003 33.87 -19.72 23.20
N GLU A 1004 35.12 -20.01 23.57
CA GLU A 1004 35.46 -21.30 24.16
C GLU A 1004 34.59 -21.57 25.41
N GLY A 1005 34.07 -22.79 25.52
CA GLY A 1005 33.13 -23.18 26.58
C GLY A 1005 31.67 -22.78 26.34
N SER A 1006 31.35 -21.97 25.32
CA SER A 1006 29.98 -21.62 24.94
C SER A 1006 29.45 -22.43 23.75
N TYR A 1007 30.18 -23.43 23.29
CA TYR A 1007 29.78 -24.34 22.21
C TYR A 1007 30.53 -25.67 22.26
N LYS A 1008 30.06 -26.65 21.48
CA LYS A 1008 30.79 -27.90 21.21
C LYS A 1008 30.59 -28.39 19.78
N THR A 1009 31.62 -29.00 19.21
CA THR A 1009 31.58 -29.62 17.89
C THR A 1009 31.92 -31.10 17.97
N TYR A 1010 31.29 -31.91 17.11
CA TYR A 1010 31.46 -33.36 17.05
C TYR A 1010 31.66 -33.81 15.60
N THR A 1011 32.53 -34.80 15.40
CA THR A 1011 32.62 -35.57 14.14
C THR A 1011 32.08 -36.96 14.42
N VAL A 1012 31.11 -37.40 13.65
CA VAL A 1012 30.46 -38.70 13.83
C VAL A 1012 30.56 -39.45 12.51
N LYS A 1013 31.35 -40.52 12.49
CA LYS A 1013 31.65 -41.30 11.26
C LYS A 1013 31.15 -42.73 11.31
N THR A 1014 30.92 -43.24 12.51
CA THR A 1014 30.51 -44.63 12.71
C THR A 1014 29.22 -44.75 13.50
N LYS A 1015 28.51 -45.87 13.36
CA LYS A 1015 27.36 -46.24 14.21
C LYS A 1015 27.71 -46.14 15.70
N THR A 1016 28.91 -46.60 16.10
CA THR A 1016 29.39 -46.53 17.48
C THR A 1016 29.56 -45.08 17.95
N ASP A 1017 30.04 -44.16 17.09
CA ASP A 1017 30.12 -42.74 17.43
C ASP A 1017 28.74 -42.15 17.74
N VAL A 1018 27.72 -42.50 16.95
CA VAL A 1018 26.33 -42.07 17.17
C VAL A 1018 25.83 -42.57 18.52
N LEU A 1019 26.00 -43.86 18.82
CA LEU A 1019 25.54 -44.46 20.06
C LEU A 1019 26.23 -43.82 21.29
N ASN A 1020 27.55 -43.63 21.23
CA ASN A 1020 28.31 -42.96 22.28
C ASN A 1020 27.85 -41.51 22.48
N LEU A 1021 27.62 -40.77 21.39
CA LEU A 1021 27.15 -39.39 21.45
C LEU A 1021 25.75 -39.29 22.05
N PHE A 1022 24.84 -40.20 21.68
CA PHE A 1022 23.48 -40.23 22.21
C PHE A 1022 23.42 -40.64 23.68
N GLN A 1023 24.38 -41.42 24.16
CA GLN A 1023 24.53 -41.78 25.58
C GLN A 1023 25.21 -40.69 26.42
N ASP A 1024 25.87 -39.70 25.80
CA ASP A 1024 26.51 -38.60 26.53
C ASP A 1024 25.44 -37.66 27.15
N PRO A 1025 25.33 -37.61 28.49
CA PRO A 1025 24.33 -36.79 29.16
C PRO A 1025 24.56 -35.29 28.96
N VAL A 1026 25.82 -34.86 28.75
CA VAL A 1026 26.14 -33.46 28.49
C VAL A 1026 25.62 -33.07 27.12
N PHE A 1027 25.88 -33.89 26.09
CA PHE A 1027 25.34 -33.68 24.75
C PHE A 1027 23.81 -33.61 24.77
N ALA A 1028 23.17 -34.60 25.40
CA ALA A 1028 21.72 -34.72 25.45
C ALA A 1028 21.03 -33.56 26.21
N SER A 1029 21.71 -32.95 27.19
CA SER A 1029 21.18 -31.84 28.00
C SER A 1029 21.20 -30.46 27.31
N THR A 1030 21.90 -30.32 26.18
CA THR A 1030 21.97 -29.06 25.39
C THR A 1030 22.40 -27.81 26.19
N PRO A 1031 23.52 -27.84 26.92
CA PRO A 1031 23.93 -26.72 27.78
C PRO A 1031 24.33 -25.46 26.99
N TYR A 1032 24.70 -25.63 25.73
CA TYR A 1032 25.19 -24.62 24.78
C TYR A 1032 24.81 -25.04 23.33
N ILE A 1033 25.13 -24.20 22.34
CA ILE A 1033 25.00 -24.57 20.92
C ILE A 1033 25.96 -25.71 20.55
N GLN A 1034 25.46 -26.68 19.79
CA GLN A 1034 26.23 -27.88 19.42
C GLN A 1034 26.16 -28.12 17.91
N LEU A 1035 27.27 -28.47 17.28
CA LEU A 1035 27.32 -28.85 15.86
C LEU A 1035 27.88 -30.26 15.70
N VAL A 1036 27.13 -31.12 15.03
CA VAL A 1036 27.49 -32.51 14.75
C VAL A 1036 27.65 -32.67 13.25
N GLU A 1037 28.87 -32.93 12.80
CA GLU A 1037 29.15 -33.33 11.43
C GLU A 1037 28.97 -34.85 11.32
N LEU A 1038 27.89 -35.27 10.66
CA LEU A 1038 27.43 -36.65 10.58
C LEU A 1038 27.72 -37.20 9.18
N PHE A 1039 28.69 -38.11 9.06
CA PHE A 1039 29.09 -38.68 7.78
C PHE A 1039 28.16 -39.84 7.39
N MET A 1040 27.58 -39.75 6.20
CA MET A 1040 26.76 -40.81 5.60
C MET A 1040 27.26 -41.12 4.18
N PRO A 1041 27.05 -42.34 3.66
CA PRO A 1041 27.42 -42.66 2.28
C PRO A 1041 26.73 -41.75 1.27
N GLU A 1042 27.47 -41.32 0.25
CA GLU A 1042 27.04 -40.36 -0.78
C GLU A 1042 25.79 -40.79 -1.56
N PHE A 1043 25.65 -42.10 -1.81
CA PHE A 1043 24.55 -42.71 -2.55
C PHE A 1043 23.54 -43.43 -1.65
N ASP A 1044 23.54 -43.13 -0.35
CA ASP A 1044 22.50 -43.60 0.54
C ASP A 1044 21.37 -42.58 0.68
N ALA A 1045 20.12 -43.06 0.71
CA ALA A 1045 18.94 -42.22 0.88
C ALA A 1045 17.76 -43.02 1.43
N PRO A 1046 16.83 -42.37 2.18
CA PRO A 1046 15.63 -43.04 2.67
C PRO A 1046 14.76 -43.59 1.53
N LYS A 1047 14.01 -44.67 1.82
CA LYS A 1047 13.10 -45.29 0.85
C LYS A 1047 12.09 -44.31 0.25
N GLY A 1048 11.48 -43.47 1.09
CA GLY A 1048 10.50 -42.47 0.64
C GLY A 1048 11.07 -41.47 -0.38
N LEU A 1049 12.34 -41.08 -0.21
CA LEU A 1049 13.05 -40.21 -1.14
C LEU A 1049 13.25 -40.91 -2.48
N LYS A 1050 13.80 -42.14 -2.47
CA LYS A 1050 14.07 -42.92 -3.69
C LYS A 1050 12.81 -43.08 -4.56
N ILE A 1051 11.67 -43.36 -3.93
CA ILE A 1051 10.37 -43.49 -4.61
C ILE A 1051 9.94 -42.15 -5.21
N THR A 1052 10.01 -41.07 -4.43
CA THR A 1052 9.56 -39.74 -4.87
C THR A 1052 10.45 -39.17 -5.97
N ALA A 1053 11.77 -39.35 -5.85
CA ALA A 1053 12.74 -38.97 -6.86
C ALA A 1053 12.49 -39.69 -8.20
N ALA A 1054 12.26 -41.01 -8.16
CA ALA A 1054 11.91 -41.77 -9.36
C ALA A 1054 10.58 -41.30 -9.97
N ALA A 1055 9.60 -40.90 -9.16
CA ALA A 1055 8.34 -40.32 -9.63
C ALA A 1055 8.51 -38.91 -10.23
N ALA A 1056 9.41 -38.10 -9.68
CA ALA A 1056 9.75 -36.77 -10.20
C ALA A 1056 10.48 -36.89 -11.54
N ALA A 1057 11.49 -37.76 -11.64
CA ALA A 1057 12.23 -38.03 -12.88
C ALA A 1057 11.29 -38.43 -14.03
N ARG A 1058 10.41 -39.41 -13.79
CA ARG A 1058 9.40 -39.85 -14.78
C ARG A 1058 8.41 -38.76 -15.20
N ARG A 1059 8.09 -37.80 -14.32
CA ARG A 1059 7.20 -36.68 -14.65
C ARG A 1059 7.92 -35.64 -15.49
N ASN A 1060 9.15 -35.30 -15.13
CA ASN A 1060 9.95 -34.29 -15.81
C ASN A 1060 10.37 -34.72 -17.21
N GLU A 1061 10.60 -36.01 -17.46
CA GLU A 1061 10.88 -36.58 -18.80
C GLU A 1061 9.66 -36.61 -19.73
N LYS A 1062 8.44 -36.51 -19.20
CA LYS A 1062 7.18 -36.56 -19.99
C LYS A 1062 6.74 -35.18 -20.50
N ALA A 1063 7.38 -34.10 -20.06
CA ALA A 1063 7.19 -32.74 -20.55
C ALA A 1063 8.12 -32.47 -21.74
#